data_AF-A0A7J6LY96-F1
#
_entry.id   AF-A0A7J6LY96-F1
#
_cell.length_a   1.000
_cell.length_b   1.000
_cell.length_c   1.000
_cell.angle_alpha   90.00
_cell.angle_beta   90.00
_cell.angle_gamma   90.00
#
_symmetry.space_group_name_H-M   'P 1'
#
loop_
_entity.id
_entity.type
_entity.pdbx_description
1 polymer ?
#
loop_
_entity_poly.entity_id
_entity_poly.type
_entity_poly.pdbx_seq_one_letter_code
_entity_poly.pdbx_strand_id
1 'polypeptide(L)'
;MMDCEKALYCLGYDDATVDEVLFLLEPIRASVLNQARGIGSQQKVVKGKSVLERLGGELNLEAVVETMHFGCQQDPRIKYFFSIDPEKQENQKTKIAQVLIGLCGGPQRYDLEQLQPFHFNMNITDFHFDAVLENMQAACAVLELDEEATKDLIEVAGKARTNITKGCTVRYELAMQKVESAGTDGLFGQLGGDDGIEAFIDDLYKFIQEDPRVKLFFSGSKLDSIKASQGEYIAQLLGSPVEYVGRPLPRIHAMIQIADYHFDAFLELCRKALLKRGLDPDTTDECAVLLETERANVVNPDLRKHDARATQEASRKKSLFDRLGGEQSIAVFISGPSQYDVKELRPAHYGMNIADRQFDRMLGIMLGVLVTDMGVDRRLARELIKTLQPVRTDITLGCTVRMETGRQRTEEGKEHLFMGLGKTEGIEKLYGELMDLSLADARIKTFFGIPHLARVRENIGKYVVGLLGGPQTYEGRELYQIHEHLGINDYHFDAFISNFQKALVDAGISSELIDEVVVSLEQIRPSVLGIKEDDAHTMIQSKDDKSLVDRLGGDLSLEALVENMYERAKEDSRVRYFLEKGKAKQKQIRMKMYQYLSGAFGGPVQYDAKLLKPAHYFMNITNYHFDALCDSLVEAAKDIGVDSTTLDDVFLVVNRTRSDITTGCMVRMEIAKQEGEKGGRERLFEKLGGQEGIEAFIVRLYECVERDKRINAFFEGSKLKSIKKAQSAYITMVLGGPSRYRGRDLKELHSVLAITDYHFDCFMQQIGRSLRDIGATNDVVDDAVVRLERIRREVLHGHYEKTGFRKASSDQD
;
A
#
# COMPACT_ATOMS: atom_id res chain seq x y z
N MET A 1 42.18 43.21 1.35
CA MET A 1 41.78 42.76 2.69
C MET A 1 42.12 43.80 3.74
N MET A 2 43.39 44.00 4.10
CA MET A 2 43.79 45.00 5.12
C MET A 2 43.28 46.44 4.85
N ASP A 3 43.24 46.87 3.59
CA ASP A 3 42.69 48.20 3.24
C ASP A 3 41.16 48.23 3.19
N CYS A 4 40.50 47.10 2.90
CA CYS A 4 39.03 46.99 2.96
C CYS A 4 38.55 46.99 4.41
N GLU A 5 39.22 46.24 5.28
CA GLU A 5 38.98 46.22 6.72
C GLU A 5 39.08 47.64 7.31
N LYS A 6 40.17 48.35 7.02
CA LYS A 6 40.34 49.76 7.43
C LYS A 6 39.25 50.68 6.88
N ALA A 7 38.84 50.51 5.62
CA ALA A 7 37.79 51.32 5.02
C ALA A 7 36.42 51.06 5.67
N LEU A 8 36.10 49.81 5.98
CA LEU A 8 34.83 49.44 6.64
C LEU A 8 34.78 49.98 8.07
N TYR A 9 35.89 49.92 8.81
CA TYR A 9 35.98 50.57 10.11
C TYR A 9 35.86 52.10 10.04
N CYS A 10 36.47 52.75 9.04
CA CYS A 10 36.31 54.19 8.83
C CYS A 10 34.88 54.59 8.45
N LEU A 11 34.08 53.65 7.93
CA LEU A 11 32.65 53.85 7.62
C LEU A 11 31.73 53.56 8.82
N GLY A 12 32.29 53.12 9.96
CA GLY A 12 31.57 52.97 11.23
C GLY A 12 30.85 51.64 11.43
N TYR A 13 31.19 50.61 10.66
CA TYR A 13 30.67 49.24 10.86
C TYR A 13 31.34 48.54 12.05
N ASP A 14 30.59 47.66 12.72
CA ASP A 14 31.07 46.90 13.89
C ASP A 14 31.91 45.68 13.49
N ASP A 15 32.69 45.15 14.45
CA ASP A 15 33.61 44.03 14.22
C ASP A 15 32.92 42.81 13.58
N ALA A 16 31.69 42.50 14.00
CA ALA A 16 30.93 41.38 13.47
C ALA A 16 30.62 41.55 11.98
N THR A 17 30.20 42.76 11.57
CA THR A 17 29.90 43.08 10.17
C THR A 17 31.17 43.14 9.32
N VAL A 18 32.28 43.66 9.87
CA VAL A 18 33.57 43.69 9.17
C VAL A 18 34.10 42.27 8.95
N ASP A 19 34.05 41.41 9.97
CA ASP A 19 34.46 40.01 9.86
C ASP A 19 33.60 39.23 8.85
N GLU A 20 32.29 39.46 8.82
CA GLU A 20 31.38 38.83 7.86
C GLU A 20 31.69 39.25 6.41
N VAL A 21 31.97 40.54 6.18
CA VAL A 21 32.36 41.03 4.84
C VAL A 21 33.74 40.52 4.43
N LEU A 22 34.71 40.45 5.35
CA LEU A 22 36.03 39.89 5.05
C LEU A 22 35.94 38.39 4.74
N PHE A 23 35.13 37.64 5.48
CA PHE A 23 34.85 36.23 5.21
C PHE A 23 34.23 36.02 3.81
N LEU A 24 33.29 36.88 3.41
CA LEU A 24 32.68 36.84 2.07
C LEU A 24 33.65 37.18 0.93
N LEU A 25 34.70 37.96 1.21
CA LEU A 25 35.72 38.37 0.23
C LEU A 25 36.92 37.40 0.15
N GLU A 26 37.07 36.50 1.11
CA GLU A 26 38.17 35.52 1.17
C GLU A 26 38.24 34.59 -0.07
N PRO A 27 37.11 34.11 -0.66
CA PRO A 27 37.13 33.35 -1.91
C PRO A 27 37.66 34.17 -3.11
N ILE A 28 37.40 35.47 -3.13
CA ILE A 28 37.86 36.38 -4.19
C ILE A 28 39.36 36.66 -4.05
N ARG A 29 39.87 36.76 -2.82
CA ARG A 29 41.31 36.89 -2.54
C ARG A 29 42.10 35.71 -3.10
N ALA A 30 41.60 34.48 -2.94
CA ALA A 30 42.20 33.28 -3.50
C ALA A 30 42.21 33.31 -5.04
N SER A 31 41.12 33.75 -5.67
CA SER A 31 41.01 33.96 -7.12
C SER A 31 42.04 34.95 -7.67
N VAL A 32 42.23 36.09 -7.00
CA VAL A 32 43.20 37.13 -7.41
C VAL A 32 44.65 36.69 -7.19
N LEU A 33 44.95 35.98 -6.09
CA LEU A 33 46.28 35.44 -5.84
C LEU A 33 46.65 34.30 -6.81
N ASN A 34 45.66 33.55 -7.30
CA ASN A 34 45.86 32.49 -8.29
C ASN A 34 46.13 33.03 -9.71
N GLN A 35 45.65 34.23 -10.04
CA GLN A 35 45.98 34.93 -11.28
C GLN A 35 47.50 35.18 -11.43
N ALA A 36 48.23 35.30 -10.31
CA ALA A 36 49.67 35.47 -10.30
C ALA A 36 50.47 34.15 -10.39
N ARG A 37 49.83 32.98 -10.24
CA ARG A 37 50.53 31.68 -10.08
C ARG A 37 50.58 30.77 -11.31
N GLY A 38 49.99 31.17 -12.45
CA GLY A 38 50.28 30.54 -13.75
C GLY A 38 50.25 29.01 -13.76
N ILE A 39 49.20 28.39 -13.22
CA ILE A 39 49.06 26.93 -13.21
C ILE A 39 48.58 26.48 -14.59
N GLY A 40 49.41 25.67 -15.27
CA GLY A 40 49.21 25.28 -16.66
C GLY A 40 48.27 24.09 -16.84
N SER A 41 47.17 24.30 -17.56
CA SER A 41 46.48 23.23 -18.30
C SER A 41 46.52 23.56 -19.79
N GLN A 42 47.05 22.66 -20.61
CA GLN A 42 47.14 22.84 -22.06
C GLN A 42 45.74 22.75 -22.69
N GLN A 43 45.32 23.80 -23.42
CA GLN A 43 44.09 23.82 -24.21
C GLN A 43 44.18 22.79 -25.35
N LYS A 44 43.13 21.99 -25.55
CA LYS A 44 43.07 21.03 -26.64
C LYS A 44 42.70 21.77 -27.92
N VAL A 45 43.62 21.82 -28.89
CA VAL A 45 43.42 22.46 -30.18
C VAL A 45 43.58 21.40 -31.27
N VAL A 46 42.56 21.24 -32.11
CA VAL A 46 42.55 20.27 -33.21
C VAL A 46 42.32 21.04 -34.50
N LYS A 47 43.24 20.91 -35.47
CA LYS A 47 43.23 21.65 -36.74
C LYS A 47 43.15 23.19 -36.56
N GLY A 48 43.79 23.71 -35.51
CA GLY A 48 43.85 25.15 -35.24
C GLY A 48 42.58 25.77 -34.65
N LYS A 49 41.54 24.97 -34.39
CA LYS A 49 40.31 25.40 -33.72
C LYS A 49 40.20 24.81 -32.31
N SER A 50 39.60 25.58 -31.40
CA SER A 50 39.26 25.08 -30.07
C SER A 50 38.11 24.09 -30.14
N VAL A 51 37.91 23.29 -29.07
CA VAL A 51 36.76 22.39 -28.99
C VAL A 51 35.44 23.19 -29.02
N LEU A 52 35.41 24.36 -28.38
CA LEU A 52 34.25 25.26 -28.36
C LEU A 52 33.87 25.75 -29.77
N GLU A 53 34.87 26.16 -30.57
CA GLU A 53 34.64 26.60 -31.96
C GLU A 53 34.12 25.47 -32.85
N ARG A 54 34.54 24.23 -32.57
CA ARG A 54 34.08 23.04 -33.31
C ARG A 54 32.68 22.59 -32.92
N LEU A 55 32.27 22.84 -31.68
CA LEU A 55 30.90 22.60 -31.21
C LEU A 55 29.90 23.66 -31.70
N GLY A 56 30.38 24.75 -32.33
CA GLY A 56 29.52 25.83 -32.84
C GLY A 56 29.34 27.00 -31.87
N GLY A 57 30.18 27.11 -30.83
CA GLY A 57 30.19 28.22 -29.88
C GLY A 57 29.44 27.95 -28.57
N GLU A 58 29.36 28.98 -27.73
CA GLU A 58 28.82 28.88 -26.35
C GLU A 58 27.36 28.42 -26.31
N LEU A 59 26.51 28.92 -27.22
CA LEU A 59 25.09 28.57 -27.28
C LEU A 59 24.84 27.07 -27.48
N ASN A 60 25.64 26.40 -28.31
CA ASN A 60 25.49 24.96 -28.51
C ASN A 60 25.96 24.17 -27.30
N LEU A 61 27.00 24.65 -26.62
CA LEU A 61 27.49 24.02 -25.40
C LEU A 61 26.49 24.21 -24.25
N GLU A 62 25.84 25.36 -24.16
CA GLU A 62 24.72 25.59 -23.22
C GLU A 62 23.53 24.66 -23.50
N ALA A 63 23.16 24.45 -24.77
CA ALA A 63 22.12 23.50 -25.15
C ALA A 63 22.49 22.05 -24.81
N VAL A 64 23.77 21.67 -24.98
CA VAL A 64 24.29 20.38 -24.51
C VAL A 64 24.15 20.27 -23.00
N VAL A 65 24.52 21.32 -22.25
CA VAL A 65 24.39 21.33 -20.78
C VAL A 65 22.93 21.22 -20.35
N GLU A 66 22.01 21.91 -21.02
CA GLU A 66 20.58 21.84 -20.70
C GLU A 66 20.01 20.43 -20.94
N THR A 67 20.29 19.85 -22.11
CA THR A 67 19.84 18.50 -22.48
C THR A 67 20.48 17.44 -21.58
N MET A 68 21.79 17.55 -21.32
CA MET A 68 22.53 16.69 -20.40
C MET A 68 21.97 16.80 -18.99
N HIS A 69 21.75 18.02 -18.48
CA HIS A 69 21.22 18.23 -17.13
C HIS A 69 19.85 17.56 -16.97
N PHE A 70 18.96 17.70 -17.96
CA PHE A 70 17.69 16.98 -17.98
C PHE A 70 17.89 15.46 -17.94
N GLY A 71 18.79 14.92 -18.78
CA GLY A 71 19.14 13.50 -18.76
C GLY A 71 19.63 13.02 -17.40
N CYS A 72 20.55 13.76 -16.79
CA CYS A 72 21.08 13.48 -15.46
C CYS A 72 20.00 13.46 -14.37
N GLN A 73 18.95 14.28 -14.48
CA GLN A 73 17.82 14.26 -13.54
C GLN A 73 16.94 13.01 -13.67
N GLN A 74 16.93 12.40 -14.84
CA GLN A 74 16.21 11.15 -15.11
C GLN A 74 17.09 9.91 -14.88
N ASP A 75 18.42 10.06 -14.85
CA ASP A 75 19.37 8.97 -14.67
C ASP A 75 19.42 8.52 -13.20
N PRO A 76 18.95 7.30 -12.89
CA PRO A 76 18.88 6.81 -11.51
C PRO A 76 20.25 6.69 -10.82
N ARG A 77 21.36 6.66 -11.59
CA ARG A 77 22.73 6.56 -11.07
C ARG A 77 23.27 7.88 -10.51
N ILE A 78 22.73 9.02 -10.95
CA ILE A 78 23.30 10.35 -10.65
C ILE A 78 22.25 11.43 -10.32
N LYS A 79 20.95 11.15 -10.46
CA LYS A 79 19.88 12.17 -10.30
C LYS A 79 19.91 12.97 -9.01
N TYR A 80 20.45 12.45 -7.90
CA TYR A 80 20.51 13.17 -6.62
C TYR A 80 21.63 14.23 -6.56
N PHE A 81 22.61 14.18 -7.45
CA PHE A 81 23.60 15.26 -7.59
C PHE A 81 23.02 16.48 -8.33
N PHE A 82 21.84 16.34 -8.94
CA PHE A 82 21.17 17.36 -9.74
C PHE A 82 19.86 17.82 -9.07
N SER A 83 19.71 19.12 -8.86
CA SER A 83 18.57 19.65 -8.12
C SER A 83 17.26 19.58 -8.92
N ILE A 84 16.12 19.45 -8.24
CA ILE A 84 14.77 19.56 -8.84
C ILE A 84 14.22 21.01 -8.70
N ASP A 85 14.85 21.82 -7.85
CA ASP A 85 14.47 23.21 -7.62
C ASP A 85 14.87 24.08 -8.84
N PRO A 86 13.94 24.83 -9.46
CA PRO A 86 14.22 25.58 -10.69
C PRO A 86 15.37 26.59 -10.58
N GLU A 87 15.51 27.26 -9.43
CA GLU A 87 16.55 28.28 -9.23
C GLU A 87 17.92 27.63 -9.04
N LYS A 88 17.99 26.54 -8.27
CA LYS A 88 19.23 25.77 -8.11
C LYS A 88 19.64 25.06 -9.41
N GLN A 89 18.69 24.57 -10.18
CA GLN A 89 18.94 23.99 -11.51
C GLN A 89 19.59 25.01 -12.44
N GLU A 90 19.02 26.21 -12.52
CA GLU A 90 19.57 27.26 -13.39
C GLU A 90 21.00 27.64 -12.99
N ASN A 91 21.23 27.74 -11.69
CA ASN A 91 22.57 27.97 -11.14
C ASN A 91 23.54 26.82 -11.44
N GLN A 92 23.11 25.56 -11.34
CA GLN A 92 23.93 24.38 -11.67
C GLN A 92 24.27 24.35 -13.16
N LYS A 93 23.27 24.51 -14.04
CA LYS A 93 23.47 24.59 -15.50
C LYS A 93 24.46 25.69 -15.85
N THR A 94 24.30 26.89 -15.29
CA THR A 94 25.19 28.02 -15.52
C THR A 94 26.64 27.71 -15.13
N LYS A 95 26.87 27.14 -13.94
CA LYS A 95 28.23 26.80 -13.47
C LYS A 95 28.87 25.69 -14.30
N ILE A 96 28.11 24.65 -14.65
CA ILE A 96 28.58 23.57 -15.52
C ILE A 96 28.95 24.12 -16.90
N ALA A 97 28.12 24.99 -17.47
CA ALA A 97 28.41 25.66 -18.73
C ALA A 97 29.70 26.48 -18.65
N GLN A 98 29.90 27.28 -17.60
CA GLN A 98 31.13 28.07 -17.41
C GLN A 98 32.39 27.19 -17.36
N VAL A 99 32.35 26.08 -16.61
CA VAL A 99 33.46 25.13 -16.54
C VAL A 99 33.75 24.53 -17.91
N LEU A 100 32.73 24.01 -18.59
CA LEU A 100 32.89 23.37 -19.90
C LEU A 100 33.35 24.36 -20.97
N ILE A 101 32.80 25.59 -20.98
CA ILE A 101 33.23 26.67 -21.88
C ILE A 101 34.72 26.95 -21.65
N GLY A 102 35.16 27.15 -20.41
CA GLY A 102 36.56 27.42 -20.09
C GLY A 102 37.50 26.28 -20.47
N LEU A 103 37.07 25.02 -20.28
CA LEU A 103 37.84 23.84 -20.67
C LEU A 103 37.90 23.63 -22.19
N CYS A 104 36.83 23.98 -22.90
CA CYS A 104 36.73 23.84 -24.36
C CYS A 104 37.42 24.97 -25.14
N GLY A 105 38.01 25.95 -24.45
CA GLY A 105 38.76 27.05 -25.06
C GLY A 105 38.02 28.37 -25.15
N GLY A 106 37.03 28.60 -24.27
CA GLY A 106 36.33 29.87 -24.12
C GLY A 106 37.22 31.01 -23.62
N PRO A 107 36.69 32.24 -23.61
CA PRO A 107 37.45 33.46 -23.32
C PRO A 107 37.96 33.52 -21.88
N GLN A 108 37.26 32.87 -20.94
CA GLN A 108 37.65 32.80 -19.53
C GLN A 108 38.17 31.40 -19.22
N ARG A 109 39.36 31.31 -18.63
CA ARG A 109 39.91 30.03 -18.17
C ARG A 109 39.29 29.67 -16.83
N TYR A 110 38.88 28.41 -16.69
CA TYR A 110 38.42 27.87 -15.43
C TYR A 110 39.56 27.13 -14.73
N ASP A 111 39.84 27.48 -13.49
CA ASP A 111 40.78 26.76 -12.65
C ASP A 111 40.10 25.53 -12.06
N LEU A 112 40.48 24.35 -12.56
CA LEU A 112 39.90 23.08 -12.13
C LEU A 112 40.17 22.79 -10.64
N GLU A 113 41.21 23.37 -10.04
CA GLU A 113 41.45 23.21 -8.60
C GLU A 113 40.32 23.82 -7.78
N GLN A 114 39.62 24.84 -8.29
CA GLN A 114 38.45 25.42 -7.65
C GLN A 114 37.27 24.47 -7.57
N LEU A 115 37.23 23.40 -8.39
CA LEU A 115 36.21 22.37 -8.24
C LEU A 115 36.43 21.52 -6.99
N GLN A 116 37.68 21.37 -6.55
CA GLN A 116 38.02 20.45 -5.45
C GLN A 116 37.25 20.81 -4.18
N PRO A 117 37.29 22.04 -3.61
CA PRO A 117 36.61 22.33 -2.34
C PRO A 117 35.10 22.06 -2.36
N PHE A 118 34.42 22.34 -3.49
CA PHE A 118 32.98 22.15 -3.61
C PHE A 118 32.58 20.67 -3.76
N HIS A 119 33.41 19.89 -4.45
CA HIS A 119 33.14 18.47 -4.68
C HIS A 119 33.82 17.56 -3.65
N PHE A 120 34.73 18.11 -2.83
CA PHE A 120 35.55 17.34 -1.90
C PHE A 120 34.64 16.45 -1.06
N ASN A 121 33.58 16.99 -0.46
CA ASN A 121 32.69 16.23 0.44
C ASN A 121 31.53 15.51 -0.27
N MET A 122 31.45 15.55 -1.61
CA MET A 122 30.30 14.99 -2.34
C MET A 122 30.40 13.48 -2.63
N ASN A 123 31.49 12.81 -2.22
CA ASN A 123 31.73 11.37 -2.43
C ASN A 123 31.45 10.90 -3.86
N ILE A 124 31.80 11.73 -4.84
CA ILE A 124 31.65 11.42 -6.27
C ILE A 124 32.77 10.45 -6.67
N THR A 125 32.40 9.31 -7.23
CA THR A 125 33.31 8.26 -7.69
C THR A 125 33.51 8.37 -9.21
N ASP A 126 34.47 7.62 -9.75
CA ASP A 126 34.65 7.54 -11.20
C ASP A 126 33.39 7.02 -11.91
N PHE A 127 32.65 6.10 -11.27
CA PHE A 127 31.38 5.60 -11.79
C PHE A 127 30.33 6.71 -11.94
N HIS A 128 30.16 7.56 -10.92
CA HIS A 128 29.24 8.69 -10.98
C HIS A 128 29.67 9.69 -12.06
N PHE A 129 30.98 9.94 -12.17
CA PHE A 129 31.51 10.84 -13.19
C PHE A 129 31.31 10.28 -14.61
N ASP A 130 31.48 8.97 -14.80
CA ASP A 130 31.23 8.29 -16.08
C ASP A 130 29.77 8.40 -16.50
N ALA A 131 28.81 8.24 -15.58
CA ALA A 131 27.38 8.41 -15.88
C ALA A 131 27.04 9.84 -16.34
N VAL A 132 27.72 10.87 -15.81
CA VAL A 132 27.56 12.25 -16.29
C VAL A 132 28.10 12.40 -17.72
N LEU A 133 29.27 11.81 -18.00
CA LEU A 133 29.83 11.82 -19.35
C LEU A 133 28.96 11.05 -20.35
N GLU A 134 28.34 9.94 -19.95
CA GLU A 134 27.39 9.20 -20.78
C GLU A 134 26.15 10.04 -21.11
N ASN A 135 25.59 10.77 -20.14
CA ASN A 135 24.48 11.69 -20.38
C ASN A 135 24.88 12.87 -21.27
N MET A 136 26.12 13.34 -21.16
CA MET A 136 26.67 14.39 -22.02
C MET A 136 26.84 13.87 -23.46
N GLN A 137 27.31 12.65 -23.62
CA GLN A 137 27.44 12.00 -24.93
C GLN A 137 26.05 11.75 -25.56
N ALA A 138 25.07 11.30 -24.77
CA ALA A 138 23.68 11.17 -25.21
C ALA A 138 23.08 12.51 -25.65
N ALA A 139 23.34 13.58 -24.89
CA ALA A 139 22.89 14.93 -25.22
C ALA A 139 23.49 15.42 -26.56
N CYS A 140 24.78 15.20 -26.77
CA CYS A 140 25.44 15.53 -28.03
C CYS A 140 24.84 14.75 -29.21
N ALA A 141 24.53 13.46 -29.01
CA ALA A 141 23.88 12.63 -30.04
C ALA A 141 22.45 13.11 -30.36
N VAL A 142 21.67 13.50 -29.34
CA VAL A 142 20.30 14.04 -29.50
C VAL A 142 20.29 15.39 -30.21
N LEU A 143 21.34 16.19 -30.00
CA LEU A 143 21.57 17.48 -30.65
C LEU A 143 22.28 17.35 -32.01
N GLU A 144 22.55 16.13 -32.47
CA GLU A 144 23.17 15.83 -33.77
C GLU A 144 24.53 16.53 -33.96
N LEU A 145 25.31 16.63 -32.88
CA LEU A 145 26.66 17.21 -32.92
C LEU A 145 27.67 16.24 -33.54
N ASP A 146 28.72 16.80 -34.13
CA ASP A 146 29.82 16.05 -34.75
C ASP A 146 30.46 15.06 -33.76
N GLU A 147 30.66 13.82 -34.18
CA GLU A 147 31.18 12.76 -33.30
C GLU A 147 32.62 13.04 -32.85
N GLU A 148 33.46 13.60 -33.72
CA GLU A 148 34.83 13.96 -33.34
C GLU A 148 34.83 15.12 -32.32
N ALA A 149 33.99 16.13 -32.52
CA ALA A 149 33.83 17.24 -31.57
C ALA A 149 33.24 16.77 -30.23
N THR A 150 32.30 15.82 -30.27
CA THR A 150 31.71 15.19 -29.08
C THR A 150 32.77 14.43 -28.29
N LYS A 151 33.59 13.62 -28.97
CA LYS A 151 34.70 12.89 -28.32
C LYS A 151 35.70 13.85 -27.66
N ASP A 152 36.01 14.96 -28.34
CA ASP A 152 36.88 15.99 -27.79
C ASP A 152 36.26 16.69 -26.58
N LEU A 153 34.94 16.96 -26.59
CA LEU A 153 34.21 17.50 -25.45
C LEU A 153 34.27 16.55 -24.25
N ILE A 154 34.00 15.26 -24.45
CA ILE A 154 34.06 14.24 -23.39
C ILE A 154 35.48 14.12 -22.83
N GLU A 155 36.52 14.13 -23.68
CA GLU A 155 37.91 14.10 -23.24
C GLU A 155 38.29 15.34 -22.41
N VAL A 156 37.86 16.52 -22.87
CA VAL A 156 38.12 17.80 -22.20
C VAL A 156 37.38 17.88 -20.86
N ALA A 157 36.10 17.48 -20.81
CA ALA A 157 35.33 17.34 -19.59
C ALA A 157 35.99 16.34 -18.64
N GLY A 158 36.55 15.26 -19.19
CA GLY A 158 37.33 14.24 -18.46
C GLY A 158 38.50 14.80 -17.65
N LYS A 159 39.07 15.95 -18.02
CA LYS A 159 40.14 16.61 -17.23
C LYS A 159 39.66 17.04 -15.84
N ALA A 160 38.36 17.29 -15.67
CA ALA A 160 37.79 17.64 -14.39
C ALA A 160 37.69 16.43 -13.44
N ARG A 161 37.78 15.19 -13.95
CA ARG A 161 37.62 13.94 -13.19
C ARG A 161 38.43 13.94 -11.91
N THR A 162 39.76 14.06 -12.01
CA THR A 162 40.66 14.00 -10.85
C THR A 162 40.35 15.09 -9.82
N ASN A 163 39.82 16.25 -10.23
CA ASN A 163 39.46 17.32 -9.30
C ASN A 163 38.11 17.07 -8.61
N ILE A 164 37.15 16.46 -9.31
CA ILE A 164 35.82 16.15 -8.80
C ILE A 164 35.84 14.88 -7.93
N THR A 165 36.60 13.85 -8.33
CA THR A 165 36.67 12.57 -7.61
C THR A 165 37.74 12.54 -6.51
N LYS A 166 38.66 13.53 -6.48
CA LYS A 166 39.79 13.57 -5.53
C LYS A 166 39.38 13.35 -4.08
N GLY A 167 38.29 13.98 -3.66
CA GLY A 167 37.83 13.90 -2.28
C GLY A 167 37.50 12.48 -1.88
N CYS A 168 36.87 11.71 -2.78
CA CYS A 168 36.58 10.31 -2.55
C CYS A 168 37.86 9.47 -2.45
N THR A 169 38.82 9.67 -3.37
CA THR A 169 40.08 8.90 -3.39
C THR A 169 40.94 9.16 -2.16
N VAL A 170 41.14 10.43 -1.79
CA VAL A 170 41.97 10.80 -0.63
C VAL A 170 41.35 10.29 0.66
N ARG A 171 40.03 10.42 0.84
CA ARG A 171 39.35 9.89 2.03
C ARG A 171 39.37 8.37 2.07
N TYR A 172 39.31 7.69 0.94
CA TYR A 172 39.45 6.23 0.90
C TYR A 172 40.85 5.80 1.38
N GLU A 173 41.90 6.45 0.91
CA GLU A 173 43.28 6.16 1.35
C GLU A 173 43.45 6.43 2.86
N LEU A 174 42.95 7.55 3.37
CA LEU A 174 42.97 7.87 4.80
C LEU A 174 42.17 6.86 5.63
N ALA A 175 40.98 6.49 5.15
CA ALA A 175 40.15 5.49 5.81
C ALA A 175 40.89 4.14 5.88
N MET A 176 41.57 3.72 4.80
CA MET A 176 42.31 2.46 4.78
C MET A 176 43.51 2.45 5.72
N GLN A 177 44.26 3.56 5.79
CA GLN A 177 45.34 3.69 6.78
C GLN A 177 44.82 3.55 8.21
N LYS A 178 43.65 4.12 8.53
CA LYS A 178 43.03 4.00 9.84
C LYS A 178 42.44 2.61 10.11
N VAL A 179 42.02 1.87 9.08
CA VAL A 179 41.63 0.46 9.22
C VAL A 179 42.84 -0.42 9.57
N GLU A 180 44.01 -0.13 9.01
CA GLU A 180 45.25 -0.87 9.27
C GLU A 180 45.91 -0.52 10.62
N SER A 181 45.55 0.61 11.23
CA SER A 181 46.09 1.02 12.54
C SER A 181 45.44 0.24 13.69
N ALA A 182 46.26 -0.51 14.46
CA ALA A 182 45.80 -1.31 15.59
C ALA A 182 45.58 -0.47 16.86
N GLY A 183 44.51 -0.76 17.62
CA GLY A 183 44.19 -0.10 18.90
C GLY A 183 43.01 0.88 18.80
N THR A 184 42.90 1.80 19.76
CA THR A 184 41.79 2.78 19.85
C THR A 184 41.82 3.85 18.76
N ASP A 185 42.93 3.94 18.02
CA ASP A 185 43.17 4.99 17.04
C ASP A 185 42.63 4.65 15.64
N GLY A 186 42.27 3.39 15.37
CA GLY A 186 41.64 2.97 14.11
C GLY A 186 40.13 3.21 14.07
N LEU A 187 39.50 3.19 12.89
CA LEU A 187 38.06 3.54 12.73
C LEU A 187 37.13 2.72 13.63
N PHE A 188 37.35 1.41 13.72
CA PHE A 188 36.64 0.53 14.65
C PHE A 188 36.86 0.93 16.12
N GLY A 189 38.09 1.25 16.51
CA GLY A 189 38.42 1.69 17.86
C GLY A 189 37.81 3.04 18.23
N GLN A 190 37.86 4.02 17.31
CA GLN A 190 37.29 5.36 17.47
C GLN A 190 35.78 5.35 17.59
N LEU A 191 35.10 4.41 16.92
CA LEU A 191 33.67 4.23 17.05
C LEU A 191 33.26 3.59 18.40
N GLY A 192 34.22 3.01 19.13
CA GLY A 192 34.01 2.39 20.44
C GLY A 192 34.12 0.85 20.44
N GLY A 193 34.76 0.26 19.44
CA GLY A 193 34.87 -1.19 19.29
C GLY A 193 33.51 -1.85 19.04
N ASP A 194 33.30 -3.06 19.56
CA ASP A 194 32.07 -3.83 19.35
C ASP A 194 30.84 -3.09 19.89
N ASP A 195 30.91 -2.55 21.11
CA ASP A 195 29.84 -1.75 21.72
C ASP A 195 29.52 -0.50 20.88
N GLY A 196 30.56 0.10 20.30
CA GLY A 196 30.47 1.23 19.38
C GLY A 196 29.75 0.90 18.08
N ILE A 197 30.11 -0.24 17.47
CA ILE A 197 29.47 -0.76 16.25
C ILE A 197 28.00 -1.10 16.54
N GLU A 198 27.70 -1.80 17.62
CA GLU A 198 26.33 -2.15 18.00
C GLU A 198 25.49 -0.88 18.16
N ALA A 199 26.01 0.12 18.86
CA ALA A 199 25.34 1.39 19.05
C ALA A 199 25.18 2.21 17.75
N PHE A 200 26.15 2.16 16.84
CA PHE A 200 26.07 2.75 15.51
C PHE A 200 25.00 2.06 14.67
N ILE A 201 25.01 0.74 14.60
CA ILE A 201 24.01 -0.06 13.88
C ILE A 201 22.62 0.24 14.43
N ASP A 202 22.45 0.33 15.74
CA ASP A 202 21.15 0.67 16.33
C ASP A 202 20.65 2.05 15.93
N ASP A 203 21.54 3.04 15.85
CA ASP A 203 21.20 4.38 15.37
C ASP A 203 20.92 4.43 13.88
N LEU A 204 21.73 3.74 13.07
CA LEU A 204 21.53 3.61 11.64
C LEU A 204 20.16 3.00 11.36
N TYR A 205 19.79 1.94 12.06
CA TYR A 205 18.49 1.31 11.87
C TYR A 205 17.33 2.18 12.32
N LYS A 206 17.48 3.00 13.38
CA LYS A 206 16.49 4.03 13.73
C LYS A 206 16.28 5.01 12.58
N PHE A 207 17.35 5.49 11.96
CA PHE A 207 17.26 6.40 10.81
C PHE A 207 16.73 5.72 9.54
N ILE A 208 17.10 4.46 9.28
CA ILE A 208 16.54 3.66 8.18
C ILE A 208 15.04 3.47 8.34
N GLN A 209 14.51 3.30 9.55
CA GLN A 209 13.06 3.17 9.75
C GLN A 209 12.28 4.46 9.42
N GLU A 210 12.92 5.61 9.58
CA GLU A 210 12.31 6.91 9.30
C GLU A 210 12.33 7.25 7.79
N ASP A 211 13.18 6.60 6.99
CA ASP A 211 13.39 6.96 5.58
C ASP A 211 12.56 6.11 4.61
N PRO A 212 11.51 6.67 3.96
CA PRO A 212 10.64 5.93 3.04
C PRO A 212 11.35 5.41 1.79
N ARG A 213 12.56 5.90 1.47
CA ARG A 213 13.34 5.46 0.30
C ARG A 213 13.91 4.06 0.52
N VAL A 214 14.33 3.71 1.73
CA VAL A 214 15.09 2.48 2.01
C VAL A 214 14.42 1.55 3.01
N LYS A 215 13.49 2.04 3.83
CA LYS A 215 12.91 1.25 4.92
C LYS A 215 12.23 -0.06 4.49
N LEU A 216 11.73 -0.12 3.26
CA LEU A 216 11.13 -1.31 2.63
C LEU A 216 12.12 -2.39 2.19
N PHE A 217 13.42 -2.21 2.38
CA PHE A 217 14.45 -3.26 2.24
C PHE A 217 14.92 -3.79 3.59
N PHE A 218 14.60 -3.07 4.66
CA PHE A 218 15.01 -3.36 6.03
C PHE A 218 13.80 -3.58 6.93
N SER A 219 12.66 -3.98 6.36
CA SER A 219 11.48 -4.40 7.11
C SER A 219 11.56 -5.90 7.47
N GLY A 220 12.30 -6.34 8.51
CA GLY A 220 12.50 -7.77 8.93
C GLY A 220 12.25 -8.29 10.37
N SER A 221 11.66 -9.48 10.60
CA SER A 221 11.61 -10.24 11.87
C SER A 221 12.99 -10.81 12.19
N LYS A 222 13.85 -10.91 11.18
CA LYS A 222 15.29 -11.19 11.31
C LYS A 222 16.13 -9.94 11.45
N LEU A 223 15.55 -8.79 11.78
CA LEU A 223 16.28 -7.54 11.90
C LEU A 223 17.48 -7.63 12.82
N ASP A 224 17.32 -8.27 13.99
CA ASP A 224 18.41 -8.36 14.96
C ASP A 224 19.55 -9.24 14.42
N SER A 225 19.21 -10.31 13.69
CA SER A 225 20.20 -11.13 13.00
C SER A 225 20.87 -10.37 11.84
N ILE A 226 20.12 -9.56 11.09
CA ILE A 226 20.65 -8.74 9.99
C ILE A 226 21.53 -7.63 10.56
N LYS A 227 21.12 -6.96 11.65
CA LYS A 227 21.90 -5.97 12.39
C LYS A 227 23.19 -6.57 12.92
N ALA A 228 23.13 -7.77 13.52
CA ALA A 228 24.31 -8.46 14.01
C ALA A 228 25.27 -8.81 12.86
N SER A 229 24.77 -9.44 11.79
CA SER A 229 25.60 -9.78 10.62
C SER A 229 26.12 -8.54 9.87
N GLN A 230 25.34 -7.47 9.77
CA GLN A 230 25.77 -6.21 9.17
C GLN A 230 26.75 -5.47 10.09
N GLY A 231 26.57 -5.57 11.41
CA GLY A 231 27.50 -5.08 12.42
C GLY A 231 28.83 -5.79 12.32
N GLU A 232 28.85 -7.12 12.26
CA GLU A 232 30.08 -7.91 12.03
C GLU A 232 30.76 -7.51 10.72
N TYR A 233 30.00 -7.37 9.63
CA TYR A 233 30.56 -7.00 8.34
C TYR A 233 31.12 -5.57 8.33
N ILE A 234 30.39 -4.61 8.90
CA ILE A 234 30.85 -3.22 9.01
C ILE A 234 32.00 -3.10 10.00
N ALA A 235 32.00 -3.87 11.09
CA ALA A 235 33.12 -3.94 12.03
C ALA A 235 34.38 -4.43 11.31
N GLN A 236 34.30 -5.52 10.54
CA GLN A 236 35.42 -5.99 9.71
C GLN A 236 35.87 -4.90 8.73
N LEU A 237 34.93 -4.25 8.03
CA LEU A 237 35.22 -3.19 7.06
C LEU A 237 35.92 -1.98 7.71
N LEU A 238 35.61 -1.69 8.99
CA LEU A 238 36.21 -0.61 9.77
C LEU A 238 37.47 -1.03 10.55
N GLY A 239 37.94 -2.28 10.39
CA GLY A 239 39.22 -2.76 10.96
C GLY A 239 39.10 -3.61 12.22
N SER A 240 37.95 -4.24 12.47
CA SER A 240 37.83 -5.25 13.53
C SER A 240 38.72 -6.47 13.24
N PRO A 241 39.36 -7.05 14.28
CA PRO A 241 40.15 -8.29 14.13
C PRO A 241 39.28 -9.53 13.91
N VAL A 242 37.95 -9.42 14.04
CA VAL A 242 37.01 -10.53 13.83
C VAL A 242 36.49 -10.48 12.39
N GLU A 243 36.70 -11.55 11.65
CA GLU A 243 36.21 -11.69 10.28
C GLU A 243 34.73 -12.06 10.23
N TYR A 244 34.01 -11.44 9.31
CA TYR A 244 32.65 -11.79 8.93
C TYR A 244 32.62 -13.16 8.26
N VAL A 245 31.89 -14.09 8.86
CA VAL A 245 31.78 -15.50 8.40
C VAL A 245 30.48 -15.75 7.62
N GLY A 246 29.68 -14.70 7.39
CA GLY A 246 28.39 -14.83 6.72
C GLY A 246 28.49 -14.96 5.20
N ARG A 247 27.35 -14.87 4.52
CA ARG A 247 27.29 -15.10 3.06
C ARG A 247 27.87 -13.88 2.31
N PRO A 248 28.48 -14.06 1.12
CA PRO A 248 28.94 -12.94 0.32
C PRO A 248 27.82 -11.95 -0.03
N LEU A 249 28.07 -10.65 0.11
CA LEU A 249 27.10 -9.57 -0.17
C LEU A 249 26.40 -9.70 -1.52
N PRO A 250 27.09 -9.98 -2.65
CA PRO A 250 26.43 -10.12 -3.95
C PRO A 250 25.39 -11.25 -3.97
N ARG A 251 25.66 -12.34 -3.25
CA ARG A 251 24.75 -13.49 -3.17
C ARG A 251 23.54 -13.19 -2.30
N ILE A 252 23.70 -12.38 -1.25
CA ILE A 252 22.60 -11.95 -0.38
C ILE A 252 21.67 -11.01 -1.15
N HIS A 253 22.22 -10.08 -1.92
CA HIS A 253 21.45 -9.03 -2.59
C HIS A 253 20.98 -9.38 -4.02
N ALA A 254 21.39 -10.52 -4.58
CA ALA A 254 21.08 -10.93 -5.96
C ALA A 254 19.58 -10.92 -6.33
N MET A 255 18.69 -11.22 -5.37
CA MET A 255 17.23 -11.29 -5.59
C MET A 255 16.50 -10.03 -5.10
N ILE A 256 17.23 -9.06 -4.53
CA ILE A 256 16.68 -7.82 -3.97
C ILE A 256 16.82 -6.72 -5.02
N GLN A 257 15.74 -5.97 -5.26
CA GLN A 257 15.70 -4.91 -6.29
C GLN A 257 16.23 -3.58 -5.73
N ILE A 258 17.47 -3.60 -5.20
CA ILE A 258 18.17 -2.39 -4.72
C ILE A 258 18.73 -1.65 -5.93
N ALA A 259 18.30 -0.40 -6.15
CA ALA A 259 18.82 0.51 -7.16
C ALA A 259 19.84 1.46 -6.51
N ASP A 260 20.65 2.16 -7.30
CA ASP A 260 21.63 3.14 -6.79
C ASP A 260 21.00 4.19 -5.86
N TYR A 261 19.80 4.63 -6.21
CA TYR A 261 18.97 5.54 -5.42
C TYR A 261 18.73 5.07 -3.98
N HIS A 262 18.52 3.76 -3.79
CA HIS A 262 18.34 3.17 -2.47
C HIS A 262 19.66 3.15 -1.69
N PHE A 263 20.78 2.87 -2.37
CA PHE A 263 22.10 2.83 -1.74
C PHE A 263 22.59 4.23 -1.33
N ASP A 264 22.28 5.27 -2.12
CA ASP A 264 22.56 6.67 -1.78
C ASP A 264 21.87 7.08 -0.48
N ALA A 265 20.57 6.78 -0.39
CA ALA A 265 19.79 7.02 0.81
C ALA A 265 20.35 6.24 2.01
N PHE A 266 20.80 4.99 1.82
CA PHE A 266 21.44 4.22 2.89
C PHE A 266 22.71 4.90 3.41
N LEU A 267 23.61 5.38 2.53
CA LEU A 267 24.82 6.07 2.95
C LEU A 267 24.57 7.41 3.63
N GLU A 268 23.54 8.14 3.21
CA GLU A 268 23.10 9.37 3.89
C GLU A 268 22.76 9.09 5.36
N LEU A 269 22.07 7.98 5.63
CA LEU A 269 21.69 7.58 6.98
C LEU A 269 22.87 7.02 7.78
N CYS A 270 23.82 6.34 7.13
CA CYS A 270 25.10 5.95 7.77
C CYS A 270 25.84 7.17 8.30
N ARG A 271 25.98 8.23 7.49
CA ARG A 271 26.62 9.48 7.95
C ARG A 271 25.88 10.08 9.15
N LYS A 272 24.55 10.15 9.08
CA LYS A 272 23.71 10.65 10.18
C LYS A 272 23.93 9.86 11.48
N ALA A 273 24.06 8.53 11.39
CA ALA A 273 24.31 7.64 12.53
C ALA A 273 25.71 7.82 13.11
N LEU A 274 26.75 7.87 12.28
CA LEU A 274 28.14 8.08 12.71
C LEU A 274 28.30 9.43 13.43
N LEU A 275 27.76 10.51 12.86
CA LEU A 275 27.77 11.84 13.50
C LEU A 275 27.08 11.83 14.87
N LYS A 276 25.96 11.09 14.99
CA LYS A 276 25.24 10.97 16.26
C LYS A 276 26.03 10.21 17.33
N ARG A 277 26.95 9.32 16.93
CA ARG A 277 27.87 8.62 17.84
C ARG A 277 29.06 9.50 18.28
N GLY A 278 29.15 10.73 17.77
CA GLY A 278 30.18 11.68 18.16
C GLY A 278 31.46 11.59 17.33
N LEU A 279 31.45 10.84 16.22
CA LEU A 279 32.53 10.94 15.24
C LEU A 279 32.53 12.34 14.63
N ASP A 280 33.72 12.89 14.44
CA ASP A 280 33.86 14.13 13.70
C ASP A 280 33.48 13.92 12.22
N PRO A 281 33.16 15.00 11.48
CA PRO A 281 32.75 14.90 10.08
C PRO A 281 33.76 14.20 9.18
N ASP A 282 35.07 14.39 9.40
CA ASP A 282 36.11 13.80 8.56
C ASP A 282 36.17 12.28 8.76
N THR A 283 36.19 11.83 10.02
CA THR A 283 36.13 10.40 10.37
C THR A 283 34.81 9.75 9.93
N THR A 284 33.69 10.50 9.99
CA THR A 284 32.40 10.02 9.47
C THR A 284 32.45 9.78 7.97
N ASP A 285 33.04 10.71 7.22
CA ASP A 285 33.14 10.58 5.77
C ASP A 285 34.13 9.49 5.36
N GLU A 286 35.21 9.26 6.10
CA GLU A 286 36.11 8.11 5.91
C GLU A 286 35.35 6.77 6.04
N CYS A 287 34.53 6.61 7.09
CA CYS A 287 33.64 5.45 7.24
C CYS A 287 32.65 5.33 6.07
N ALA A 288 32.03 6.44 5.65
CA ALA A 288 31.07 6.44 4.55
C ALA A 288 31.69 6.09 3.20
N VAL A 289 32.95 6.48 2.96
CA VAL A 289 33.70 6.12 1.75
C VAL A 289 34.03 4.63 1.72
N LEU A 290 34.37 4.02 2.86
CA LEU A 290 34.55 2.56 2.92
C LEU A 290 33.25 1.83 2.59
N LEU A 291 32.12 2.29 3.15
CA LEU A 291 30.79 1.73 2.85
C LEU A 291 30.39 1.90 1.38
N GLU A 292 30.78 2.99 0.72
CA GLU A 292 30.54 3.23 -0.71
C GLU A 292 31.20 2.16 -1.59
N THR A 293 32.34 1.57 -1.17
CA THR A 293 33.02 0.54 -1.98
C THR A 293 32.17 -0.73 -2.16
N GLU A 294 31.23 -0.98 -1.26
CA GLU A 294 30.33 -2.12 -1.30
C GLU A 294 29.12 -1.93 -2.22
N ARG A 295 28.95 -0.75 -2.83
CA ARG A 295 27.81 -0.46 -3.71
C ARG A 295 27.64 -1.48 -4.83
N ALA A 296 28.75 -1.86 -5.48
CA ALA A 296 28.72 -2.84 -6.57
C ALA A 296 28.33 -4.25 -6.12
N ASN A 297 28.51 -4.55 -4.82
CA ASN A 297 28.16 -5.84 -4.22
C ASN A 297 26.72 -5.88 -3.70
N VAL A 298 26.05 -4.72 -3.61
CA VAL A 298 24.71 -4.59 -3.01
C VAL A 298 23.65 -4.17 -4.04
N VAL A 299 23.97 -3.26 -4.96
CA VAL A 299 23.02 -2.77 -5.97
C VAL A 299 22.81 -3.82 -7.06
N ASN A 300 21.56 -4.01 -7.47
CA ASN A 300 21.21 -4.94 -8.53
C ASN A 300 21.80 -4.48 -9.89
N PRO A 301 22.65 -5.30 -10.55
CA PRO A 301 23.28 -4.93 -11.81
C PRO A 301 22.29 -4.68 -12.96
N ASP A 302 21.13 -5.33 -12.95
CA ASP A 302 20.11 -5.13 -14.00
C ASP A 302 19.43 -3.77 -13.87
N LEU A 303 19.30 -3.25 -12.64
CA LEU A 303 18.76 -1.90 -12.39
C LEU A 303 19.76 -0.78 -12.71
N ARG A 304 21.04 -1.12 -12.88
CA ARG A 304 22.11 -0.21 -13.29
C ARG A 304 22.21 -0.01 -14.80
N LYS A 305 21.50 -0.83 -15.59
CA LYS A 305 21.42 -0.69 -17.04
C LYS A 305 20.53 0.51 -17.36
N HIS A 306 21.15 1.66 -17.66
CA HIS A 306 20.45 2.86 -18.09
C HIS A 306 20.83 3.21 -19.52
N ASP A 307 19.84 3.33 -20.40
CA ASP A 307 20.03 3.84 -21.75
C ASP A 307 19.74 5.35 -21.75
N ALA A 308 20.80 6.14 -21.52
CA ALA A 308 20.71 7.59 -21.48
C ALA A 308 20.17 8.16 -22.81
N ARG A 309 20.50 7.52 -23.94
CA ARG A 309 20.04 7.94 -25.27
C ARG A 309 18.56 7.65 -25.46
N ALA A 310 18.10 6.43 -25.18
CA ALA A 310 16.69 6.09 -25.30
C ALA A 310 15.80 6.94 -24.36
N THR A 311 16.31 7.27 -23.17
CA THR A 311 15.62 8.14 -22.20
C THR A 311 15.46 9.56 -22.75
N GLN A 312 16.52 10.14 -23.31
CA GLN A 312 16.48 11.47 -23.91
C GLN A 312 15.74 11.50 -25.26
N GLU A 313 15.66 10.40 -26.02
CA GLU A 313 14.86 10.28 -27.24
C GLU A 313 13.36 10.08 -26.96
N ALA A 314 13.01 9.36 -25.88
CA ALA A 314 11.63 9.13 -25.47
C ALA A 314 10.90 10.44 -25.08
N SER A 315 11.64 11.42 -24.55
CA SER A 315 11.08 12.73 -24.18
C SER A 315 10.67 13.59 -25.40
N ARG A 316 11.17 13.29 -26.61
CA ARG A 316 10.67 13.91 -27.86
C ARG A 316 9.31 13.36 -28.31
N LYS A 317 8.83 12.24 -27.75
CA LYS A 317 7.52 11.67 -28.08
C LYS A 317 6.45 12.24 -27.15
N LYS A 318 5.37 12.76 -27.73
CA LYS A 318 4.14 13.11 -26.99
C LYS A 318 3.70 11.93 -26.10
N SER A 319 3.27 12.23 -24.88
CA SER A 319 2.89 11.22 -23.89
C SER A 319 1.76 10.32 -24.43
N LEU A 320 1.60 9.11 -23.87
CA LEU A 320 0.46 8.25 -24.21
C LEU A 320 -0.88 8.98 -23.97
N PHE A 321 -0.94 9.84 -22.95
CA PHE A 321 -2.06 10.73 -22.65
C PHE A 321 -2.38 11.69 -23.82
N ASP A 322 -1.36 12.27 -24.44
CA ASP A 322 -1.52 13.14 -25.61
C ASP A 322 -1.81 12.34 -26.90
N ARG A 323 -1.27 11.12 -27.02
CA ARG A 323 -1.45 10.24 -28.19
C ARG A 323 -2.83 9.57 -28.23
N LEU A 324 -3.43 9.35 -27.06
CA LEU A 324 -4.80 8.85 -26.91
C LEU A 324 -5.84 9.96 -27.01
N GLY A 325 -5.48 11.21 -27.34
CA GLY A 325 -6.43 12.31 -27.55
C GLY A 325 -6.84 13.06 -26.28
N GLY A 326 -6.04 12.95 -25.20
CA GLY A 326 -6.26 13.68 -23.95
C GLY A 326 -7.59 13.33 -23.26
N GLU A 327 -8.04 14.24 -22.38
CA GLU A 327 -9.28 14.09 -21.59
C GLU A 327 -10.52 13.71 -22.43
N GLN A 328 -10.59 14.15 -23.68
CA GLN A 328 -11.76 13.94 -24.55
C GLN A 328 -11.96 12.47 -24.95
N SER A 329 -10.90 11.67 -25.05
CA SER A 329 -11.04 10.28 -25.52
C SER A 329 -11.28 9.28 -24.39
N ILE A 330 -10.81 9.60 -23.18
CA ILE A 330 -11.16 8.85 -21.96
C ILE A 330 -12.66 9.03 -21.68
N ALA A 331 -13.21 10.22 -21.91
CA ALA A 331 -14.65 10.46 -21.83
C ALA A 331 -15.43 9.57 -22.82
N VAL A 332 -14.93 9.35 -24.03
CA VAL A 332 -15.55 8.47 -25.04
C VAL A 332 -15.45 6.99 -24.66
N PHE A 333 -14.37 6.55 -24.02
CA PHE A 333 -14.22 5.16 -23.53
C PHE A 333 -15.21 4.85 -22.40
N ILE A 334 -15.47 5.82 -21.52
CA ILE A 334 -16.43 5.72 -20.41
C ILE A 334 -17.88 5.88 -20.89
N SER A 335 -18.12 6.53 -22.03
CA SER A 335 -19.47 6.83 -22.56
C SER A 335 -19.83 6.11 -23.87
N GLY A 336 -18.99 5.18 -24.34
CA GLY A 336 -19.26 4.37 -25.53
C GLY A 336 -20.42 3.36 -25.34
N PRO A 337 -21.06 2.90 -26.42
CA PRO A 337 -22.33 2.16 -26.41
C PRO A 337 -22.19 0.68 -26.01
N SER A 338 -21.42 0.39 -24.96
CA SER A 338 -21.50 -0.87 -24.25
C SER A 338 -22.73 -0.81 -23.34
N GLN A 339 -23.85 -1.35 -23.82
CA GLN A 339 -25.12 -1.52 -23.09
C GLN A 339 -25.00 -2.56 -21.95
N TYR A 340 -23.98 -2.48 -21.09
CA TYR A 340 -23.91 -3.34 -19.91
C TYR A 340 -24.50 -2.55 -18.74
N ASP A 341 -25.74 -2.85 -18.38
CA ASP A 341 -26.37 -2.26 -17.20
C ASP A 341 -25.76 -2.90 -15.95
N VAL A 342 -25.23 -2.08 -15.04
CA VAL A 342 -24.68 -2.53 -13.75
C VAL A 342 -25.73 -3.34 -12.97
N LYS A 343 -27.02 -3.09 -13.18
CA LYS A 343 -28.12 -3.86 -12.57
C LYS A 343 -28.10 -5.34 -12.97
N GLU A 344 -27.55 -5.68 -14.13
CA GLU A 344 -27.48 -7.06 -14.62
C GLU A 344 -26.29 -7.83 -14.05
N LEU A 345 -25.31 -7.15 -13.43
CA LEU A 345 -24.17 -7.82 -12.80
C LEU A 345 -24.64 -8.75 -11.68
N ARG A 346 -25.54 -8.30 -10.82
CA ARG A 346 -25.98 -9.10 -9.68
C ARG A 346 -26.71 -10.38 -10.10
N PRO A 347 -27.74 -10.35 -10.95
CA PRO A 347 -28.38 -11.57 -11.45
C PRO A 347 -27.43 -12.49 -12.22
N ALA A 348 -26.53 -11.93 -13.04
CA ALA A 348 -25.60 -12.72 -13.85
C ALA A 348 -24.58 -13.47 -12.99
N HIS A 349 -24.08 -12.85 -11.91
CA HIS A 349 -23.05 -13.42 -11.05
C HIS A 349 -23.63 -14.09 -9.80
N TYR A 350 -24.93 -13.95 -9.52
CA TYR A 350 -25.53 -14.49 -8.29
C TYR A 350 -25.28 -15.98 -8.16
N GLY A 351 -25.44 -16.78 -9.22
CA GLY A 351 -25.18 -18.22 -9.20
C GLY A 351 -23.70 -18.61 -9.31
N MET A 352 -22.79 -17.65 -9.49
CA MET A 352 -21.36 -17.91 -9.61
C MET A 352 -20.70 -18.04 -8.22
N ASN A 353 -19.60 -18.78 -8.15
CA ASN A 353 -18.83 -18.99 -6.93
C ASN A 353 -17.66 -17.99 -6.81
N ILE A 354 -17.94 -16.70 -7.04
CA ILE A 354 -16.93 -15.64 -6.97
C ILE A 354 -16.99 -15.04 -5.56
N ALA A 355 -16.07 -15.42 -4.69
CA ALA A 355 -15.95 -14.80 -3.37
C ALA A 355 -15.07 -13.54 -3.42
N ASP A 356 -15.05 -12.78 -2.31
CA ASP A 356 -14.28 -11.54 -2.19
C ASP A 356 -12.79 -11.72 -2.53
N ARG A 357 -12.22 -12.88 -2.17
CA ARG A 357 -10.83 -13.23 -2.48
C ARG A 357 -10.56 -13.36 -3.97
N GLN A 358 -11.47 -13.98 -4.74
CA GLN A 358 -11.35 -14.10 -6.19
C GLN A 358 -11.52 -12.73 -6.87
N PHE A 359 -12.42 -11.90 -6.36
CA PHE A 359 -12.58 -10.53 -6.82
C PHE A 359 -11.32 -9.68 -6.55
N ASP A 360 -10.71 -9.81 -5.37
CA ASP A 360 -9.45 -9.13 -5.04
C ASP A 360 -8.29 -9.61 -5.91
N ARG A 361 -8.24 -10.91 -6.20
CA ARG A 361 -7.23 -11.48 -7.11
C ARG A 361 -7.39 -10.94 -8.53
N MET A 362 -8.62 -10.81 -9.02
CA MET A 362 -8.90 -10.17 -10.32
C MET A 362 -8.37 -8.73 -10.34
N LEU A 363 -8.69 -7.93 -9.31
CA LEU A 363 -8.19 -6.57 -9.19
C LEU A 363 -6.65 -6.51 -9.08
N GLY A 364 -6.04 -7.47 -8.38
CA GLY A 364 -4.58 -7.60 -8.28
C GLY A 364 -3.91 -7.96 -9.61
N ILE A 365 -4.51 -8.86 -10.39
CA ILE A 365 -4.04 -9.20 -11.75
C ILE A 365 -4.20 -7.99 -12.67
N MET A 366 -5.34 -7.31 -12.64
CA MET A 366 -5.57 -6.09 -13.42
C MET A 366 -4.56 -5.00 -13.06
N LEU A 367 -4.32 -4.76 -11.76
CA LEU A 367 -3.29 -3.83 -11.28
C LEU A 367 -1.90 -4.25 -11.77
N GLY A 368 -1.58 -5.54 -11.72
CA GLY A 368 -0.31 -6.10 -12.20
C GLY A 368 -0.10 -5.90 -13.69
N VAL A 369 -1.10 -6.18 -14.52
CA VAL A 369 -1.04 -5.97 -15.99
C VAL A 369 -0.94 -4.47 -16.30
N LEU A 370 -1.72 -3.63 -15.62
CA LEU A 370 -1.68 -2.17 -15.81
C LEU A 370 -0.30 -1.59 -15.48
N VAL A 371 0.30 -2.01 -14.37
CA VAL A 371 1.58 -1.47 -13.89
C VAL A 371 2.78 -2.09 -14.62
N THR A 372 2.77 -3.41 -14.81
CA THR A 372 3.94 -4.17 -15.30
C THR A 372 3.97 -4.27 -16.83
N ASP A 373 2.84 -4.59 -17.46
CA ASP A 373 2.79 -4.87 -18.91
C ASP A 373 2.41 -3.61 -19.72
N MET A 374 1.62 -2.72 -19.13
CA MET A 374 1.11 -1.50 -19.79
C MET A 374 1.79 -0.20 -19.32
N GLY A 375 2.66 -0.26 -18.30
CA GLY A 375 3.43 0.89 -17.81
C GLY A 375 2.57 2.03 -17.25
N VAL A 376 1.35 1.75 -16.79
CA VAL A 376 0.46 2.74 -16.17
C VAL A 376 1.01 3.08 -14.78
N ASP A 377 1.06 4.38 -14.48
CA ASP A 377 1.43 4.87 -13.15
C ASP A 377 0.61 4.17 -12.06
N ARG A 378 1.29 3.70 -11.01
CA ARG A 378 0.69 2.85 -9.98
C ARG A 378 -0.42 3.57 -9.21
N ARG A 379 -0.35 4.89 -9.07
CA ARG A 379 -1.40 5.69 -8.43
C ARG A 379 -2.63 5.77 -9.34
N LEU A 380 -2.46 6.01 -10.63
CA LEU A 380 -3.56 6.00 -11.61
C LEU A 380 -4.20 4.61 -11.75
N ALA A 381 -3.39 3.55 -11.79
CA ALA A 381 -3.89 2.19 -11.83
C ALA A 381 -4.71 1.86 -10.56
N ARG A 382 -4.30 2.35 -9.38
CA ARG A 382 -5.09 2.21 -8.14
C ARG A 382 -6.40 2.99 -8.17
N GLU A 383 -6.40 4.21 -8.68
CA GLU A 383 -7.64 4.99 -8.81
C GLU A 383 -8.63 4.27 -9.74
N LEU A 384 -8.14 3.67 -10.84
CA LEU A 384 -8.97 2.82 -11.70
C LEU A 384 -9.51 1.59 -10.96
N ILE A 385 -8.67 0.87 -10.21
CA ILE A 385 -9.11 -0.28 -9.39
C ILE A 385 -10.14 0.13 -8.32
N LYS A 386 -10.01 1.32 -7.70
CA LYS A 386 -11.00 1.85 -6.76
C LYS A 386 -12.36 2.06 -7.41
N THR A 387 -12.40 2.48 -8.69
CA THR A 387 -13.68 2.62 -9.41
C THR A 387 -14.45 1.31 -9.59
N LEU A 388 -13.78 0.16 -9.44
CA LEU A 388 -14.39 -1.17 -9.50
C LEU A 388 -14.86 -1.69 -8.13
N GLN A 389 -14.51 -1.03 -7.01
CA GLN A 389 -14.99 -1.45 -5.69
C GLN A 389 -16.52 -1.40 -5.53
N PRO A 390 -17.25 -0.41 -6.09
CA PRO A 390 -18.71 -0.35 -5.99
C PRO A 390 -19.43 -1.58 -6.55
N VAL A 391 -18.87 -2.25 -7.57
CA VAL A 391 -19.49 -3.45 -8.17
C VAL A 391 -19.16 -4.74 -7.41
N ARG A 392 -18.31 -4.69 -6.37
CA ARG A 392 -17.92 -5.86 -5.58
C ARG A 392 -19.15 -6.61 -5.07
N THR A 393 -20.06 -5.92 -4.40
CA THR A 393 -21.26 -6.55 -3.82
C THR A 393 -22.16 -7.15 -4.89
N ASP A 394 -22.26 -6.53 -6.07
CA ASP A 394 -23.04 -7.10 -7.16
C ASP A 394 -22.44 -8.42 -7.66
N ILE A 395 -21.12 -8.59 -7.59
CA ILE A 395 -20.44 -9.80 -8.05
C ILE A 395 -20.33 -10.87 -6.95
N THR A 396 -20.06 -10.47 -5.69
CA THR A 396 -19.70 -11.42 -4.62
C THR A 396 -20.86 -11.84 -3.72
N LEU A 397 -21.95 -11.07 -3.67
CA LEU A 397 -23.05 -11.30 -2.70
C LEU A 397 -23.69 -12.68 -2.85
N GLY A 398 -23.88 -13.17 -4.08
CA GLY A 398 -24.46 -14.49 -4.33
C GLY A 398 -23.65 -15.61 -3.67
N CYS A 399 -22.34 -15.61 -3.91
CA CYS A 399 -21.41 -16.53 -3.27
C CYS A 399 -21.44 -16.39 -1.74
N THR A 400 -21.37 -15.16 -1.22
CA THR A 400 -21.36 -14.88 0.23
C THR A 400 -22.61 -15.40 0.93
N VAL A 401 -23.80 -15.20 0.36
CA VAL A 401 -25.07 -15.68 0.92
C VAL A 401 -25.13 -17.20 0.91
N ARG A 402 -24.76 -17.85 -0.19
CA ARG A 402 -24.81 -19.32 -0.28
C ARG A 402 -23.82 -19.99 0.66
N MET A 403 -22.60 -19.46 0.77
CA MET A 403 -21.59 -19.96 1.70
C MET A 403 -22.02 -19.80 3.16
N GLU A 404 -22.60 -18.65 3.54
CA GLU A 404 -23.07 -18.45 4.91
C GLU A 404 -24.29 -19.32 5.24
N THR A 405 -25.23 -19.43 4.30
CA THR A 405 -26.40 -20.30 4.46
C THR A 405 -25.98 -21.76 4.59
N GLY A 406 -25.05 -22.20 3.74
CA GLY A 406 -24.50 -23.56 3.79
C GLY A 406 -23.75 -23.81 5.10
N ARG A 407 -22.96 -22.84 5.57
CA ARG A 407 -22.28 -22.92 6.87
C ARG A 407 -23.25 -23.13 8.02
N GLN A 408 -24.30 -22.30 8.12
CA GLN A 408 -25.31 -22.42 9.19
C GLN A 408 -25.95 -23.82 9.20
N ARG A 409 -26.30 -24.35 8.02
CA ARG A 409 -26.86 -25.71 7.91
C ARG A 409 -25.86 -26.80 8.31
N THR A 410 -24.59 -26.65 7.94
CA THR A 410 -23.55 -27.61 8.35
C THR A 410 -23.22 -27.56 9.85
N GLU A 411 -23.48 -26.43 10.52
CA GLU A 411 -23.32 -26.27 11.97
C GLU A 411 -24.44 -27.01 12.75
N GLU A 412 -25.64 -27.17 12.16
CA GLU A 412 -26.74 -27.98 12.70
C GLU A 412 -26.50 -29.49 12.58
N GLY A 413 -25.53 -29.90 11.76
CA GLY A 413 -25.14 -31.28 11.49
C GLY A 413 -24.78 -31.49 10.02
N LYS A 414 -24.09 -32.58 9.69
CA LYS A 414 -23.74 -32.94 8.29
C LYS A 414 -24.41 -34.23 7.80
N GLU A 415 -25.31 -34.82 8.59
CA GLU A 415 -25.96 -36.09 8.25
C GLU A 415 -26.81 -35.99 6.97
N HIS A 416 -27.45 -34.84 6.74
CA HIS A 416 -28.23 -34.60 5.53
C HIS A 416 -27.37 -34.52 4.26
N LEU A 417 -26.11 -34.05 4.36
CA LEU A 417 -25.15 -34.10 3.25
C LEU A 417 -24.81 -35.55 2.91
N PHE A 418 -24.48 -36.35 3.92
CA PHE A 418 -24.21 -37.77 3.74
C PHE A 418 -25.38 -38.51 3.08
N MET A 419 -26.61 -38.26 3.53
CA MET A 419 -27.81 -38.86 2.94
C MET A 419 -28.07 -38.34 1.52
N GLY A 420 -27.96 -37.03 1.29
CA GLY A 420 -28.22 -36.36 0.02
C GLY A 420 -27.24 -36.72 -1.09
N LEU A 421 -26.00 -37.06 -0.74
CA LEU A 421 -24.96 -37.50 -1.68
C LEU A 421 -24.98 -39.00 -1.98
N GLY A 422 -25.99 -39.73 -1.49
CA GLY A 422 -26.10 -41.17 -1.74
C GLY A 422 -25.26 -42.03 -0.80
N LYS A 423 -25.00 -41.56 0.43
CA LYS A 423 -24.24 -42.27 1.47
C LYS A 423 -22.82 -42.62 0.98
N THR A 424 -22.21 -43.65 1.58
CA THR A 424 -20.84 -44.08 1.27
C THR A 424 -20.66 -44.40 -0.22
N GLU A 425 -21.56 -45.19 -0.81
CA GLU A 425 -21.45 -45.61 -2.22
C GLU A 425 -21.53 -44.43 -3.19
N GLY A 426 -22.43 -43.47 -2.93
CA GLY A 426 -22.57 -42.27 -3.74
C GLY A 426 -21.34 -41.36 -3.66
N ILE A 427 -20.81 -41.14 -2.46
CA ILE A 427 -19.61 -40.31 -2.23
C ILE A 427 -18.36 -40.98 -2.84
N GLU A 428 -18.20 -42.30 -2.71
CA GLU A 428 -17.08 -43.03 -3.31
C GLU A 428 -17.11 -43.00 -4.85
N LYS A 429 -18.31 -43.11 -5.44
CA LYS A 429 -18.48 -42.97 -6.89
C LYS A 429 -18.12 -41.56 -7.37
N LEU A 430 -18.67 -40.55 -6.70
CA LEU A 430 -18.38 -39.13 -6.98
C LEU A 430 -16.88 -38.84 -6.90
N TYR A 431 -16.23 -39.37 -5.86
CA TYR A 431 -14.80 -39.23 -5.69
C TYR A 431 -14.01 -39.91 -6.81
N GLY A 432 -14.50 -41.05 -7.32
CA GLY A 432 -13.90 -41.69 -8.48
C GLY A 432 -13.90 -40.80 -9.73
N GLU A 433 -15.03 -40.17 -10.02
CA GLU A 433 -15.18 -39.22 -11.13
C GLU A 433 -14.28 -37.98 -10.95
N LEU A 434 -14.18 -37.46 -9.72
CA LEU A 434 -13.27 -36.37 -9.37
C LEU A 434 -11.80 -36.71 -9.63
N MET A 435 -11.38 -37.95 -9.34
CA MET A 435 -9.99 -38.36 -9.60
C MET A 435 -9.68 -38.41 -11.10
N ASP A 436 -10.62 -38.89 -11.91
CA ASP A 436 -10.46 -38.90 -13.36
C ASP A 436 -10.36 -37.47 -13.92
N LEU A 437 -11.19 -36.55 -13.42
CA LEU A 437 -11.11 -35.12 -13.76
C LEU A 437 -9.77 -34.50 -13.32
N SER A 438 -9.30 -34.82 -12.11
CA SER A 438 -8.05 -34.27 -11.55
C SER A 438 -6.79 -34.79 -12.26
N LEU A 439 -6.80 -36.04 -12.76
CA LEU A 439 -5.72 -36.60 -13.57
C LEU A 439 -5.69 -36.02 -14.99
N ALA A 440 -6.83 -35.60 -15.53
CA ALA A 440 -6.92 -34.92 -16.81
C ALA A 440 -6.55 -33.43 -16.73
N ASP A 441 -6.67 -32.82 -15.55
CA ASP A 441 -6.42 -31.39 -15.36
C ASP A 441 -4.92 -31.04 -15.32
N ALA A 442 -4.44 -30.36 -16.36
CA ALA A 442 -3.04 -29.96 -16.50
C ALA A 442 -2.49 -29.15 -15.31
N ARG A 443 -3.36 -28.47 -14.56
CA ARG A 443 -3.00 -27.62 -13.42
C ARG A 443 -2.61 -28.42 -12.18
N ILE A 444 -3.21 -29.60 -11.99
CA ILE A 444 -3.07 -30.39 -10.77
C ILE A 444 -2.67 -31.85 -10.98
N LYS A 445 -2.69 -32.36 -12.22
CA LYS A 445 -2.38 -33.76 -12.56
C LYS A 445 -1.08 -34.29 -11.96
N THR A 446 -0.08 -33.43 -11.79
CA THR A 446 1.23 -33.78 -11.22
C THR A 446 1.15 -34.18 -9.74
N PHE A 447 0.15 -33.70 -9.00
CA PHE A 447 -0.09 -34.05 -7.60
C PHE A 447 -0.82 -35.39 -7.42
N PHE A 448 -1.47 -35.89 -8.49
CA PHE A 448 -2.27 -37.13 -8.45
C PHE A 448 -1.57 -38.32 -9.14
N GLY A 449 -0.42 -38.13 -9.80
CA GLY A 449 0.33 -39.16 -10.52
C GLY A 449 1.37 -39.94 -9.70
N ILE A 450 1.04 -40.42 -8.50
CA ILE A 450 2.00 -40.99 -7.52
C ILE A 450 2.00 -42.55 -7.53
N PRO A 451 3.14 -43.24 -7.29
CA PRO A 451 3.27 -44.72 -7.35
C PRO A 451 2.37 -45.56 -6.42
N HIS A 452 1.55 -44.94 -5.56
CA HIS A 452 0.63 -45.61 -4.64
C HIS A 452 -0.82 -45.08 -4.72
N LEU A 453 -1.24 -44.62 -5.90
CA LEU A 453 -2.53 -43.98 -6.13
C LEU A 453 -3.73 -44.78 -5.59
N ALA A 454 -3.73 -46.10 -5.67
CA ALA A 454 -4.84 -46.93 -5.17
C ALA A 454 -5.07 -46.79 -3.65
N ARG A 455 -3.99 -46.79 -2.85
CA ARG A 455 -4.05 -46.64 -1.38
C ARG A 455 -4.36 -45.20 -0.97
N VAL A 456 -3.82 -44.22 -1.72
CA VAL A 456 -4.11 -42.79 -1.51
C VAL A 456 -5.59 -42.50 -1.84
N ARG A 457 -6.12 -43.08 -2.92
CA ARG A 457 -7.53 -42.99 -3.33
C ARG A 457 -8.47 -43.54 -2.25
N GLU A 458 -8.16 -44.68 -1.66
CA GLU A 458 -8.96 -45.26 -0.57
C GLU A 458 -8.98 -44.37 0.68
N ASN A 459 -7.83 -43.83 1.08
CA ASN A 459 -7.71 -42.99 2.27
C ASN A 459 -8.38 -41.62 2.13
N ILE A 460 -8.30 -41.01 0.94
CA ILE A 460 -9.00 -39.75 0.66
C ILE A 460 -10.51 -39.99 0.60
N GLY A 461 -10.97 -41.10 0.01
CA GLY A 461 -12.39 -41.47 0.01
C GLY A 461 -12.95 -41.55 1.44
N LYS A 462 -12.24 -42.23 2.34
CA LYS A 462 -12.62 -42.33 3.76
C LYS A 462 -12.66 -40.97 4.46
N TYR A 463 -11.68 -40.11 4.15
CA TYR A 463 -11.63 -38.76 4.69
C TYR A 463 -12.83 -37.91 4.21
N VAL A 464 -13.15 -37.95 2.91
CA VAL A 464 -14.27 -37.19 2.33
C VAL A 464 -15.62 -37.68 2.85
N VAL A 465 -15.81 -39.00 3.00
CA VAL A 465 -17.03 -39.56 3.61
C VAL A 465 -17.20 -39.05 5.04
N GLY A 466 -16.15 -39.07 5.86
CA GLY A 466 -16.21 -38.52 7.23
C GLY A 466 -16.44 -37.01 7.26
N LEU A 467 -15.76 -36.26 6.38
CA LEU A 467 -15.88 -34.79 6.28
C LEU A 467 -17.32 -34.35 5.97
N LEU A 468 -18.04 -35.15 5.18
CA LEU A 468 -19.42 -34.89 4.72
C LEU A 468 -20.48 -35.58 5.59
N GLY A 469 -20.13 -35.99 6.81
CA GLY A 469 -21.08 -36.48 7.82
C GLY A 469 -21.36 -37.99 7.79
N GLY A 470 -20.56 -38.77 7.07
CA GLY A 470 -20.64 -40.23 7.06
C GLY A 470 -20.01 -40.87 8.30
N PRO A 471 -20.27 -42.17 8.54
CA PRO A 471 -19.83 -42.88 9.75
C PRO A 471 -18.34 -43.25 9.76
N GLN A 472 -17.61 -42.95 8.68
CA GLN A 472 -16.21 -43.32 8.54
C GLN A 472 -15.30 -42.31 9.23
N THR A 473 -14.33 -42.81 9.99
CA THR A 473 -13.28 -41.99 10.61
C THR A 473 -11.97 -42.22 9.87
N TYR A 474 -11.31 -41.13 9.48
CA TYR A 474 -9.98 -41.20 8.91
C TYR A 474 -8.94 -41.33 10.03
N GLU A 475 -8.19 -42.44 10.02
CA GLU A 475 -7.16 -42.78 11.03
C GLU A 475 -5.72 -42.50 10.53
N GLY A 476 -5.57 -41.83 9.38
CA GLY A 476 -4.27 -41.56 8.79
C GLY A 476 -3.57 -40.32 9.34
N ARG A 477 -2.44 -39.94 8.72
CA ARG A 477 -1.71 -38.71 9.06
C ARG A 477 -2.57 -37.48 8.83
N GLU A 478 -2.40 -36.45 9.64
CA GLU A 478 -3.09 -35.18 9.50
C GLU A 478 -2.88 -34.57 8.11
N LEU A 479 -3.91 -33.90 7.57
CA LEU A 479 -3.86 -33.32 6.23
C LEU A 479 -2.67 -32.35 6.08
N TYR A 480 -2.42 -31.50 7.08
CA TYR A 480 -1.28 -30.58 7.08
C TYR A 480 0.05 -31.30 6.83
N GLN A 481 0.34 -32.36 7.61
CA GLN A 481 1.60 -33.11 7.52
C GLN A 481 1.78 -33.79 6.16
N ILE A 482 0.67 -34.12 5.50
CA ILE A 482 0.70 -34.72 4.15
C ILE A 482 1.04 -33.67 3.10
N HIS A 483 0.54 -32.44 3.23
CA HIS A 483 0.62 -31.44 2.17
C HIS A 483 1.71 -30.36 2.37
N GLU A 484 2.30 -30.24 3.57
CA GLU A 484 3.29 -29.21 3.92
C GLU A 484 4.49 -29.13 2.96
N HIS A 485 4.88 -30.26 2.34
CA HIS A 485 6.04 -30.35 1.45
C HIS A 485 5.69 -30.38 -0.04
N LEU A 486 4.40 -30.29 -0.40
CA LEU A 486 3.94 -30.47 -1.78
C LEU A 486 3.88 -29.17 -2.58
N GLY A 487 4.05 -28.00 -1.95
CA GLY A 487 4.00 -26.70 -2.64
C GLY A 487 2.65 -26.39 -3.28
N ILE A 488 1.57 -26.96 -2.72
CA ILE A 488 0.19 -26.69 -3.16
C ILE A 488 -0.14 -25.25 -2.76
N ASN A 489 -0.65 -24.48 -3.72
CA ASN A 489 -1.08 -23.11 -3.50
C ASN A 489 -2.57 -22.98 -3.85
N ASP A 490 -3.11 -21.80 -3.62
CA ASP A 490 -4.52 -21.53 -3.88
C ASP A 490 -4.98 -21.82 -5.31
N TYR A 491 -4.10 -21.61 -6.30
CA TYR A 491 -4.42 -21.94 -7.68
C TYR A 491 -4.66 -23.44 -7.88
N HIS A 492 -3.88 -24.29 -7.21
CA HIS A 492 -4.05 -25.74 -7.24
C HIS A 492 -5.30 -26.19 -6.46
N PHE A 493 -5.55 -25.61 -5.29
CA PHE A 493 -6.73 -25.96 -4.50
C PHE A 493 -8.04 -25.51 -5.18
N ASP A 494 -8.07 -24.32 -5.78
CA ASP A 494 -9.23 -23.83 -6.53
C ASP A 494 -9.53 -24.68 -7.77
N ALA A 495 -8.49 -25.20 -8.43
CA ALA A 495 -8.64 -26.17 -9.52
C ALA A 495 -9.28 -27.48 -9.03
N PHE A 496 -8.90 -27.96 -7.86
CA PHE A 496 -9.50 -29.14 -7.24
C PHE A 496 -10.98 -28.93 -6.87
N ILE A 497 -11.33 -27.81 -6.22
CA ILE A 497 -12.73 -27.46 -5.90
C ILE A 497 -13.57 -27.35 -7.18
N SER A 498 -13.02 -26.75 -8.24
CA SER A 498 -13.70 -26.66 -9.54
C SER A 498 -14.00 -28.03 -10.14
N ASN A 499 -13.05 -28.98 -10.06
CA ASN A 499 -13.27 -30.36 -10.51
C ASN A 499 -14.28 -31.09 -9.63
N PHE A 500 -14.30 -30.82 -8.31
CA PHE A 500 -15.27 -31.40 -7.37
C PHE A 500 -16.70 -30.91 -7.66
N GLN A 501 -16.87 -29.60 -7.84
CA GLN A 501 -18.16 -29.02 -8.23
C GLN A 501 -18.65 -29.59 -9.55
N LYS A 502 -17.75 -29.74 -10.53
CA LYS A 502 -18.09 -30.38 -11.81
C LYS A 502 -18.59 -31.81 -11.62
N ALA A 503 -17.92 -32.62 -10.81
CA ALA A 503 -18.35 -33.98 -10.51
C ALA A 503 -19.75 -34.00 -9.86
N LEU A 504 -20.03 -33.08 -8.92
CA LEU A 504 -21.34 -32.98 -8.26
C LEU A 504 -22.46 -32.57 -9.23
N VAL A 505 -22.18 -31.62 -10.14
CA VAL A 505 -23.13 -31.19 -11.17
C VAL A 505 -23.41 -32.33 -12.15
N ASP A 506 -22.37 -33.03 -12.62
CA ASP A 506 -22.51 -34.16 -13.54
C ASP A 506 -23.26 -35.33 -12.87
N ALA A 507 -23.17 -35.47 -11.54
CA ALA A 507 -23.94 -36.40 -10.72
C ALA A 507 -25.39 -35.95 -10.41
N GLY A 508 -25.80 -34.75 -10.85
CA GLY A 508 -27.16 -34.23 -10.68
C GLY A 508 -27.50 -33.75 -9.27
N ILE A 509 -26.51 -33.40 -8.45
CA ILE A 509 -26.71 -32.87 -7.10
C ILE A 509 -27.23 -31.42 -7.17
N SER A 510 -28.19 -31.08 -6.30
CA SER A 510 -28.78 -29.73 -6.23
C SER A 510 -27.74 -28.68 -5.84
N SER A 511 -27.87 -27.45 -6.35
CA SER A 511 -27.00 -26.32 -6.03
C SER A 511 -26.82 -26.07 -4.53
N GLU A 512 -27.88 -26.21 -3.74
CA GLU A 512 -27.84 -26.02 -2.29
C GLU A 512 -26.91 -27.01 -1.60
N LEU A 513 -27.00 -28.29 -1.96
CA LEU A 513 -26.10 -29.33 -1.47
C LEU A 513 -24.67 -29.14 -1.99
N ILE A 514 -24.50 -28.66 -3.23
CA ILE A 514 -23.18 -28.34 -3.78
C ILE A 514 -22.50 -27.24 -2.95
N ASP A 515 -23.22 -26.16 -2.64
CA ASP A 515 -22.67 -25.07 -1.82
C ASP A 515 -22.27 -25.57 -0.42
N GLU A 516 -23.10 -26.40 0.22
CA GLU A 516 -22.80 -27.00 1.53
C GLU A 516 -21.59 -27.95 1.51
N VAL A 517 -21.41 -28.70 0.42
CA VAL A 517 -20.22 -29.53 0.20
C VAL A 517 -18.99 -28.65 0.00
N VAL A 518 -19.09 -27.57 -0.78
CA VAL A 518 -17.99 -26.62 -0.98
C VAL A 518 -17.61 -25.95 0.34
N VAL A 519 -18.58 -25.52 1.15
CA VAL A 519 -18.32 -25.00 2.51
C VAL A 519 -17.55 -26.02 3.35
N SER A 520 -17.93 -27.29 3.29
CA SER A 520 -17.25 -28.37 4.03
C SER A 520 -15.82 -28.62 3.53
N LEU A 521 -15.58 -28.50 2.23
CA LEU A 521 -14.25 -28.62 1.63
C LEU A 521 -13.37 -27.38 1.89
N GLU A 522 -13.94 -26.19 1.95
CA GLU A 522 -13.21 -24.96 2.28
C GLU A 522 -12.62 -25.00 3.70
N GLN A 523 -13.24 -25.74 4.63
CA GLN A 523 -12.72 -25.94 5.99
C GLN A 523 -11.32 -26.59 6.01
N ILE A 524 -11.02 -27.45 5.02
CA ILE A 524 -9.75 -28.17 4.95
C ILE A 524 -8.68 -27.43 4.13
N ARG A 525 -9.03 -26.29 3.51
CA ARG A 525 -8.10 -25.52 2.66
C ARG A 525 -6.78 -25.21 3.35
N PRO A 526 -6.73 -24.66 4.58
CA PRO A 526 -5.45 -24.34 5.21
C PRO A 526 -4.55 -25.56 5.34
N SER A 527 -5.11 -26.66 5.83
CA SER A 527 -4.40 -27.93 5.99
C SER A 527 -3.89 -28.51 4.66
N VAL A 528 -4.63 -28.36 3.56
CA VAL A 528 -4.18 -28.81 2.21
C VAL A 528 -3.15 -27.88 1.59
N LEU A 529 -3.17 -26.59 1.93
CA LEU A 529 -2.12 -25.64 1.53
C LEU A 529 -0.84 -25.77 2.37
N GLY A 530 -0.80 -26.71 3.33
CA GLY A 530 0.33 -26.84 4.24
C GLY A 530 0.41 -25.70 5.27
N ILE A 531 -0.74 -25.13 5.64
CA ILE A 531 -0.87 -24.08 6.66
C ILE A 531 -1.47 -24.73 7.91
N LYS A 532 -0.83 -24.58 9.07
CA LYS A 532 -1.41 -25.03 10.35
C LYS A 532 -2.69 -24.25 10.65
N GLU A 533 -3.70 -24.90 11.23
CA GLU A 533 -4.99 -24.27 11.54
C GLU A 533 -4.86 -23.02 12.45
N ASP A 534 -3.85 -22.97 13.31
CA ASP A 534 -3.53 -21.80 14.15
C ASP A 534 -2.88 -20.64 13.37
N ASP A 535 -2.26 -20.92 12.21
CA ASP A 535 -1.61 -19.94 11.34
C ASP A 535 -2.52 -19.46 10.20
N ALA A 536 -3.69 -20.07 10.00
CA ALA A 536 -4.57 -19.80 8.86
C ALA A 536 -5.20 -18.39 8.84
N HIS A 537 -5.21 -17.68 9.97
CA HIS A 537 -5.77 -16.33 10.10
C HIS A 537 -4.70 -15.24 10.30
N THR A 538 -3.43 -15.63 10.28
CA THR A 538 -2.32 -14.72 10.52
C THR A 538 -1.29 -15.04 9.45
N MET A 539 -1.07 -14.13 8.49
CA MET A 539 0.20 -13.85 7.80
C MET A 539 -0.12 -13.11 6.49
N ILE A 540 0.17 -11.81 6.45
CA ILE A 540 0.85 -11.28 5.25
C ILE A 540 2.30 -11.71 5.43
N GLN A 541 2.84 -12.47 4.47
CA GLN A 541 4.29 -12.65 4.40
C GLN A 541 4.91 -11.26 4.24
N SER A 542 5.68 -10.92 5.24
CA SER A 542 6.45 -9.70 5.38
C SER A 542 7.30 -9.43 4.15
N LYS A 543 7.21 -8.20 3.63
CA LYS A 543 8.35 -7.62 2.91
C LYS A 543 9.45 -7.42 3.95
N ASP A 544 10.61 -8.03 3.68
CA ASP A 544 11.88 -8.16 4.42
C ASP A 544 11.93 -8.85 5.78
N ASP A 545 10.84 -9.52 6.19
CA ASP A 545 10.65 -10.26 7.46
C ASP A 545 9.81 -9.51 8.57
N LYS A 546 9.57 -8.17 8.59
CA LYS A 546 9.05 -7.36 9.74
C LYS A 546 7.56 -7.44 9.82
N SER A 547 7.07 -7.36 11.05
CA SER A 547 5.66 -7.12 11.29
C SER A 547 5.26 -5.72 10.76
N LEU A 548 4.01 -5.59 10.32
CA LEU A 548 3.42 -4.28 10.00
C LEU A 548 3.35 -3.37 11.22
N VAL A 549 3.30 -3.91 12.45
CA VAL A 549 3.40 -3.10 13.68
C VAL A 549 4.74 -2.38 13.73
N ASP A 550 5.83 -3.08 13.42
CA ASP A 550 7.16 -2.49 13.43
C ASP A 550 7.32 -1.43 12.32
N ARG A 551 6.73 -1.68 11.14
CA ARG A 551 6.73 -0.73 10.02
C ARG A 551 5.89 0.53 10.29
N LEU A 552 4.86 0.40 11.13
CA LEU A 552 4.04 1.52 11.62
C LEU A 552 4.75 2.37 12.67
N GLY A 553 5.94 1.98 13.13
CA GLY A 553 6.67 2.66 14.20
C GLY A 553 6.45 2.03 15.57
N GLY A 554 6.09 0.74 15.61
CA GLY A 554 5.92 -0.03 16.83
C GLY A 554 4.59 0.18 17.54
N ASP A 555 4.52 -0.38 18.75
CA ASP A 555 3.28 -0.50 19.52
C ASP A 555 2.63 0.85 19.87
N LEU A 556 3.44 1.84 20.26
CA LEU A 556 2.97 3.19 20.59
C LEU A 556 2.41 3.92 19.36
N SER A 557 2.99 3.69 18.18
CA SER A 557 2.52 4.28 16.94
C SER A 557 1.24 3.61 16.45
N LEU A 558 1.09 2.30 16.68
CA LEU A 558 -0.16 1.59 16.47
C LEU A 558 -1.26 2.05 17.43
N GLU A 559 -0.95 2.25 18.71
CA GLU A 559 -1.89 2.81 19.68
C GLU A 559 -2.32 4.22 19.27
N ALA A 560 -1.36 5.08 18.89
CA ALA A 560 -1.65 6.42 18.38
C ALA A 560 -2.46 6.39 17.08
N LEU A 561 -2.18 5.45 16.17
CA LEU A 561 -2.96 5.24 14.95
C LEU A 561 -4.40 4.88 15.28
N VAL A 562 -4.61 3.94 16.19
CA VAL A 562 -5.93 3.50 16.64
C VAL A 562 -6.69 4.64 17.31
N GLU A 563 -6.02 5.40 18.19
CA GLU A 563 -6.61 6.56 18.86
C GLU A 563 -6.99 7.65 17.84
N ASN A 564 -6.09 8.04 16.94
CA ASN A 564 -6.34 9.04 15.90
C ASN A 564 -7.43 8.60 14.91
N MET A 565 -7.37 7.35 14.45
CA MET A 565 -8.39 6.76 13.59
C MET A 565 -9.75 6.78 14.30
N TYR A 566 -9.80 6.37 15.57
CA TYR A 566 -11.05 6.32 16.31
C TYR A 566 -11.62 7.72 16.54
N GLU A 567 -10.79 8.71 16.89
CA GLU A 567 -11.23 10.08 17.07
C GLU A 567 -11.76 10.68 15.77
N ARG A 568 -11.08 10.46 14.64
CA ARG A 568 -11.55 10.87 13.31
C ARG A 568 -12.86 10.17 12.93
N ALA A 569 -12.94 8.85 13.10
CA ALA A 569 -14.12 8.06 12.79
C ALA A 569 -15.30 8.40 13.72
N LYS A 570 -15.05 8.88 14.94
CA LYS A 570 -16.10 9.38 15.84
C LYS A 570 -16.65 10.73 15.38
N GLU A 571 -15.90 11.52 14.61
CA GLU A 571 -16.42 12.75 14.02
C GLU A 571 -17.04 12.54 12.62
N ASP A 572 -16.66 11.47 11.91
CA ASP A 572 -17.27 11.08 10.64
C ASP A 572 -18.71 10.59 10.85
N SER A 573 -19.68 11.35 10.32
CA SER A 573 -21.10 11.03 10.48
C SER A 573 -21.50 9.64 9.95
N ARG A 574 -20.73 9.05 9.02
CA ARG A 574 -20.99 7.73 8.43
C ARG A 574 -20.77 6.57 9.40
N VAL A 575 -19.86 6.75 10.38
CA VAL A 575 -19.44 5.67 11.30
C VAL A 575 -19.59 6.04 12.77
N ARG A 576 -19.74 7.33 13.07
CA ARG A 576 -19.92 7.89 14.41
C ARG A 576 -20.96 7.13 15.23
N TYR A 577 -22.07 6.70 14.63
CA TYR A 577 -23.12 5.98 15.35
C TYR A 577 -22.62 4.68 16.00
N PHE A 578 -21.73 3.96 15.33
CA PHE A 578 -21.16 2.71 15.84
C PHE A 578 -20.11 2.94 16.93
N LEU A 579 -19.45 4.10 16.92
CA LEU A 579 -18.30 4.41 17.77
C LEU A 579 -18.63 5.33 18.96
N GLU A 580 -19.67 6.15 18.86
CA GLU A 580 -20.09 7.05 19.93
C GLU A 580 -20.84 6.27 21.03
N LYS A 581 -20.08 5.78 22.01
CA LYS A 581 -20.58 5.00 23.17
C LYS A 581 -20.17 5.66 24.49
N GLY A 582 -20.56 5.10 25.62
CA GLY A 582 -20.03 5.55 26.92
C GLY A 582 -18.52 5.36 27.02
N LYS A 583 -17.82 6.22 27.78
CA LYS A 583 -16.34 6.25 27.87
C LYS A 583 -15.70 4.87 28.08
N ALA A 584 -16.27 4.06 28.98
CA ALA A 584 -15.79 2.70 29.24
C ALA A 584 -15.91 1.78 28.01
N LYS A 585 -17.02 1.89 27.26
CA LYS A 585 -17.23 1.09 26.04
C LYS A 585 -16.33 1.57 24.91
N GLN A 586 -16.13 2.87 24.74
CA GLN A 586 -15.20 3.38 23.73
C GLN A 586 -13.76 2.93 24.02
N LYS A 587 -13.32 2.97 25.29
CA LYS A 587 -12.03 2.42 25.72
C LYS A 587 -11.92 0.93 25.36
N GLN A 588 -12.98 0.15 25.59
CA GLN A 588 -13.02 -1.26 25.20
C GLN A 588 -12.92 -1.45 23.68
N ILE A 589 -13.60 -0.63 22.88
CA ILE A 589 -13.56 -0.74 21.41
C ILE A 589 -12.15 -0.40 20.90
N ARG A 590 -11.56 0.72 21.36
CA ARG A 590 -10.17 1.08 21.01
C ARG A 590 -9.18 -0.01 21.38
N MET A 591 -9.30 -0.56 22.59
CA MET A 591 -8.47 -1.69 23.02
C MET A 591 -8.65 -2.90 22.11
N LYS A 592 -9.88 -3.26 21.73
CA LYS A 592 -10.12 -4.39 20.80
C LYS A 592 -9.62 -4.13 19.39
N MET A 593 -9.74 -2.90 18.90
CA MET A 593 -9.18 -2.49 17.61
C MET A 593 -7.66 -2.58 17.63
N TYR A 594 -7.03 -2.07 18.68
CA TYR A 594 -5.59 -2.21 18.90
C TYR A 594 -5.16 -3.68 19.02
N GLN A 595 -5.85 -4.51 19.80
CA GLN A 595 -5.55 -5.94 19.93
C GLN A 595 -5.65 -6.66 18.58
N TYR A 596 -6.73 -6.39 17.83
CA TYR A 596 -6.93 -6.95 16.51
C TYR A 596 -5.83 -6.52 15.54
N LEU A 597 -5.58 -5.21 15.41
CA LEU A 597 -4.58 -4.68 14.49
C LEU A 597 -3.18 -5.10 14.91
N SER A 598 -2.87 -5.16 16.21
CA SER A 598 -1.59 -5.66 16.71
C SER A 598 -1.37 -7.09 16.25
N GLY A 599 -2.30 -8.01 16.49
CA GLY A 599 -2.19 -9.39 16.01
C GLY A 599 -2.15 -9.52 14.49
N ALA A 600 -3.04 -8.82 13.78
CA ALA A 600 -3.14 -8.85 12.32
C ALA A 600 -1.90 -8.24 11.63
N PHE A 601 -1.24 -7.30 12.29
CA PHE A 601 -0.02 -6.67 11.81
C PHE A 601 1.24 -7.38 12.32
N GLY A 602 1.14 -8.48 13.07
CA GLY A 602 2.26 -9.29 13.53
C GLY A 602 2.92 -8.82 14.84
N GLY A 603 2.20 -8.04 15.65
CA GLY A 603 2.57 -7.65 17.01
C GLY A 603 2.30 -8.73 18.06
N PRO A 604 2.70 -8.49 19.33
CA PRO A 604 2.70 -9.50 20.39
C PRO A 604 1.30 -9.84 20.91
N VAL A 605 0.32 -8.99 20.63
CA VAL A 605 -1.04 -9.12 21.16
C VAL A 605 -1.89 -9.91 20.18
N GLN A 606 -2.19 -11.15 20.55
CA GLN A 606 -3.05 -12.01 19.74
C GLN A 606 -4.52 -11.62 19.93
N TYR A 607 -5.25 -11.57 18.81
CA TYR A 607 -6.70 -11.44 18.80
C TYR A 607 -7.29 -12.65 18.09
N ASP A 608 -8.27 -13.29 18.72
CA ASP A 608 -8.98 -14.38 18.07
C ASP A 608 -9.87 -13.83 16.95
N ALA A 609 -9.37 -13.88 15.72
CA ALA A 609 -10.07 -13.44 14.52
C ALA A 609 -11.43 -14.15 14.34
N LYS A 610 -11.60 -15.36 14.90
CA LYS A 610 -12.88 -16.08 14.88
C LYS A 610 -13.99 -15.33 15.63
N LEU A 611 -13.64 -14.44 16.56
CA LEU A 611 -14.58 -13.60 17.29
C LEU A 611 -15.00 -12.34 16.52
N LEU A 612 -14.31 -11.97 15.44
CA LEU A 612 -14.57 -10.75 14.70
C LEU A 612 -15.95 -10.80 14.02
N LYS A 613 -16.23 -11.89 13.31
CA LYS A 613 -17.50 -12.09 12.60
C LYS A 613 -18.70 -12.17 13.55
N PRO A 614 -18.72 -13.01 14.60
CA PRO A 614 -19.82 -13.02 15.57
C PRO A 614 -20.05 -11.67 16.28
N ALA A 615 -18.99 -10.92 16.56
CA ALA A 615 -19.09 -9.62 17.22
C ALA A 615 -19.76 -8.56 16.32
N HIS A 616 -19.52 -8.62 15.01
CA HIS A 616 -20.07 -7.68 14.04
C HIS A 616 -21.31 -8.20 13.33
N TYR A 617 -21.63 -9.49 13.44
CA TYR A 617 -22.67 -10.15 12.67
C TYR A 617 -23.96 -9.34 12.76
N PHE A 618 -24.54 -9.21 13.96
CA PHE A 618 -25.78 -8.47 14.21
C PHE A 618 -25.67 -6.94 14.17
N MET A 619 -24.53 -6.40 13.73
CA MET A 619 -24.37 -4.98 13.48
C MET A 619 -24.81 -4.67 12.05
N ASN A 620 -25.40 -3.49 11.83
CA ASN A 620 -25.80 -3.02 10.51
C ASN A 620 -24.65 -2.27 9.82
N ILE A 621 -23.46 -2.86 9.84
CA ILE A 621 -22.27 -2.30 9.19
C ILE A 621 -22.24 -2.78 7.74
N THR A 622 -22.24 -1.84 6.80
CA THR A 622 -22.21 -2.10 5.35
C THR A 622 -20.82 -1.77 4.80
N ASN A 623 -20.57 -2.06 3.53
CA ASN A 623 -19.34 -1.62 2.84
C ASN A 623 -19.15 -0.11 2.93
N TYR A 624 -20.24 0.67 2.84
CA TYR A 624 -20.21 2.13 3.00
C TYR A 624 -19.64 2.56 4.36
N HIS A 625 -20.07 1.92 5.45
CA HIS A 625 -19.56 2.20 6.79
C HIS A 625 -18.10 1.73 6.93
N PHE A 626 -17.76 0.58 6.36
CA PHE A 626 -16.39 0.05 6.41
C PHE A 626 -15.39 0.94 5.64
N ASP A 627 -15.79 1.46 4.47
CA ASP A 627 -14.99 2.38 3.67
C ASP A 627 -14.72 3.69 4.42
N ALA A 628 -15.73 4.24 5.12
CA ALA A 628 -15.55 5.43 5.95
C ALA A 628 -14.55 5.22 7.11
N LEU A 629 -14.54 4.01 7.69
CA LEU A 629 -13.54 3.64 8.69
C LEU A 629 -12.14 3.53 8.05
N CYS A 630 -12.04 2.97 6.84
CA CYS A 630 -10.78 2.93 6.09
C CYS A 630 -10.27 4.32 5.71
N ASP A 631 -11.16 5.24 5.33
CA ASP A 631 -10.81 6.65 5.08
C ASP A 631 -10.22 7.27 6.35
N SER A 632 -10.87 7.05 7.51
CA SER A 632 -10.39 7.53 8.80
C SER A 632 -9.03 6.93 9.17
N LEU A 633 -8.81 5.65 8.88
CA LEU A 633 -7.53 4.96 9.07
C LEU A 633 -6.44 5.57 8.17
N VAL A 634 -6.77 5.84 6.91
CA VAL A 634 -5.83 6.41 5.93
C VAL A 634 -5.41 7.81 6.34
N GLU A 635 -6.35 8.66 6.73
CA GLU A 635 -6.04 10.01 7.20
C GLU A 635 -5.29 9.99 8.54
N ALA A 636 -5.66 9.12 9.48
CA ALA A 636 -4.93 8.95 10.73
C ALA A 636 -3.49 8.45 10.51
N ALA A 637 -3.30 7.54 9.56
CA ALA A 637 -1.98 7.04 9.19
C ALA A 637 -1.12 8.13 8.53
N LYS A 638 -1.71 9.00 7.70
CA LYS A 638 -1.00 10.16 7.13
C LYS A 638 -0.54 11.13 8.21
N ASP A 639 -1.40 11.43 9.19
CA ASP A 639 -1.05 12.37 10.27
C ASP A 639 0.15 11.91 11.09
N ILE A 640 0.25 10.61 11.35
CA ILE A 640 1.37 10.03 12.09
C ILE A 640 2.58 9.72 11.20
N GLY A 641 2.54 10.09 9.91
CA GLY A 641 3.66 9.95 8.99
C GLY A 641 3.89 8.54 8.45
N VAL A 642 2.87 7.66 8.44
CA VAL A 642 2.97 6.34 7.80
C VAL A 642 3.21 6.55 6.31
N ASP A 643 4.25 5.89 5.78
CA ASP A 643 4.57 5.98 4.36
C ASP A 643 3.50 5.30 3.49
N SER A 644 3.43 5.73 2.24
CA SER A 644 2.44 5.21 1.29
C SER A 644 2.44 3.69 1.13
N THR A 645 3.60 3.02 1.24
CA THR A 645 3.69 1.57 1.01
C THR A 645 3.29 0.74 2.24
N THR A 646 3.61 1.20 3.45
CA THR A 646 3.07 0.62 4.69
C THR A 646 1.59 0.90 4.82
N LEU A 647 1.15 2.08 4.40
CA LEU A 647 -0.26 2.40 4.34
C LEU A 647 -1.04 1.48 3.38
N ASP A 648 -0.45 1.15 2.23
CA ASP A 648 -1.04 0.20 1.29
C ASP A 648 -1.18 -1.20 1.91
N ASP A 649 -0.17 -1.67 2.64
CA ASP A 649 -0.20 -2.98 3.28
C ASP A 649 -1.15 -3.01 4.50
N VAL A 650 -1.20 -1.93 5.28
CA VAL A 650 -2.17 -1.72 6.36
C VAL A 650 -3.59 -1.75 5.80
N PHE A 651 -3.84 -1.02 4.71
CA PHE A 651 -5.11 -1.03 4.01
C PHE A 651 -5.43 -2.45 3.52
N LEU A 652 -4.47 -3.16 2.93
CA LEU A 652 -4.66 -4.53 2.46
C LEU A 652 -5.04 -5.49 3.58
N VAL A 653 -4.35 -5.46 4.72
CA VAL A 653 -4.70 -6.29 5.89
C VAL A 653 -6.09 -5.95 6.40
N VAL A 654 -6.36 -4.67 6.64
CA VAL A 654 -7.66 -4.24 7.18
C VAL A 654 -8.76 -4.65 6.20
N ASN A 655 -8.56 -4.47 4.90
CA ASN A 655 -9.53 -4.84 3.87
C ASN A 655 -9.84 -6.35 3.84
N ARG A 656 -8.96 -7.24 4.33
CA ARG A 656 -9.27 -8.69 4.46
C ARG A 656 -10.39 -8.96 5.46
N THR A 657 -10.57 -8.08 6.45
CA THR A 657 -11.65 -8.21 7.46
C THR A 657 -12.99 -7.71 6.98
N ARG A 658 -13.04 -7.11 5.79
CA ARG A 658 -14.25 -6.51 5.24
C ARG A 658 -15.40 -7.51 5.25
N SER A 659 -15.16 -8.73 4.78
CA SER A 659 -16.17 -9.78 4.78
C SER A 659 -16.59 -10.12 6.21
N ASP A 660 -15.66 -10.31 7.14
CA ASP A 660 -16.00 -10.66 8.53
C ASP A 660 -16.85 -9.60 9.23
N ILE A 661 -16.64 -8.32 8.90
CA ILE A 661 -17.39 -7.21 9.50
C ILE A 661 -18.72 -6.95 8.78
N THR A 662 -18.76 -7.07 7.45
CA THR A 662 -19.94 -6.68 6.65
C THR A 662 -20.88 -7.85 6.32
N THR A 663 -20.40 -9.10 6.34
CA THR A 663 -21.17 -10.30 5.91
C THR A 663 -22.45 -10.43 6.69
N GLY A 664 -22.44 -10.25 8.01
CA GLY A 664 -23.65 -10.42 8.81
C GLY A 664 -24.77 -9.51 8.34
N CYS A 665 -24.48 -8.21 8.19
CA CYS A 665 -25.42 -7.23 7.65
C CYS A 665 -25.89 -7.63 6.24
N MET A 666 -24.97 -7.88 5.31
CA MET A 666 -25.30 -8.20 3.92
C MET A 666 -26.18 -9.46 3.79
N VAL A 667 -25.82 -10.52 4.52
CA VAL A 667 -26.55 -11.79 4.49
C VAL A 667 -27.94 -11.64 5.10
N ARG A 668 -28.05 -11.06 6.30
CA ARG A 668 -29.37 -10.88 6.93
C ARG A 668 -30.29 -9.98 6.11
N MET A 669 -29.74 -8.90 5.55
CA MET A 669 -30.51 -8.00 4.71
C MET A 669 -30.97 -8.65 3.40
N GLU A 670 -30.10 -9.45 2.76
CA GLU A 670 -30.45 -10.15 1.51
C GLU A 670 -31.44 -11.30 1.76
N ILE A 671 -31.28 -12.07 2.84
CA ILE A 671 -32.28 -13.09 3.24
C ILE A 671 -33.62 -12.42 3.52
N ALA A 672 -33.65 -11.36 4.33
CA ALA A 672 -34.87 -10.63 4.64
C ALA A 672 -35.52 -10.03 3.36
N LYS A 673 -34.72 -9.54 2.41
CA LYS A 673 -35.20 -9.06 1.12
C LYS A 673 -35.87 -10.19 0.32
N GLN A 674 -35.23 -11.35 0.19
CA GLN A 674 -35.77 -12.50 -0.54
C GLN A 674 -37.04 -13.07 0.13
N GLU A 675 -37.07 -13.12 1.46
CA GLU A 675 -38.25 -13.54 2.21
C GLU A 675 -39.41 -12.56 2.06
N GLY A 676 -39.12 -11.26 2.02
CA GLY A 676 -40.09 -10.20 1.76
C GLY A 676 -40.66 -10.25 0.34
N GLU A 677 -39.84 -10.61 -0.66
CA GLU A 677 -40.25 -10.78 -2.05
C GLU A 677 -41.11 -12.05 -2.25
N LYS A 678 -40.74 -13.17 -1.61
CA LYS A 678 -41.48 -14.44 -1.67
C LYS A 678 -42.77 -14.43 -0.85
N GLY A 679 -42.80 -13.66 0.25
CA GLY A 679 -43.89 -13.66 1.23
C GLY A 679 -45.01 -12.62 1.01
N GLY A 680 -44.88 -11.73 0.02
CA GLY A 680 -45.83 -10.63 -0.20
C GLY A 680 -45.63 -9.45 0.78
N ARG A 681 -46.05 -8.24 0.36
CA ARG A 681 -45.77 -6.99 1.11
C ARG A 681 -46.39 -6.97 2.52
N GLU A 682 -47.57 -7.59 2.68
CA GLU A 682 -48.41 -7.57 3.89
C GLU A 682 -47.92 -8.50 5.02
N ARG A 683 -47.07 -9.48 4.71
CA ARG A 683 -46.62 -10.49 5.67
C ARG A 683 -45.86 -9.91 6.87
N LEU A 684 -45.06 -8.87 6.65
CA LEU A 684 -44.35 -8.20 7.74
C LEU A 684 -45.31 -7.44 8.67
N PHE A 685 -46.30 -6.76 8.08
CA PHE A 685 -47.37 -6.09 8.82
C PHE A 685 -48.16 -7.08 9.70
N GLU A 686 -48.47 -8.27 9.17
CA GLU A 686 -49.10 -9.34 9.96
C GLU A 686 -48.19 -9.87 11.06
N LYS A 687 -46.91 -10.17 10.77
CA LYS A 687 -45.92 -10.63 11.77
C LYS A 687 -45.73 -9.61 12.91
N LEU A 688 -45.92 -8.33 12.63
CA LEU A 688 -45.85 -7.25 13.63
C LEU A 688 -47.13 -7.08 14.44
N GLY A 689 -48.19 -7.85 14.18
CA GLY A 689 -49.46 -7.76 14.89
C GLY A 689 -50.47 -6.81 14.24
N GLY A 690 -50.33 -6.51 12.95
CA GLY A 690 -51.23 -5.65 12.20
C GLY A 690 -51.24 -4.20 12.71
N GLN A 691 -52.40 -3.54 12.63
CA GLN A 691 -52.52 -2.12 12.96
C GLN A 691 -52.21 -1.81 14.43
N GLU A 692 -52.69 -2.66 15.36
CA GLU A 692 -52.43 -2.52 16.79
C GLU A 692 -50.94 -2.64 17.11
N GLY A 693 -50.26 -3.60 16.47
CA GLY A 693 -48.82 -3.79 16.60
C GLY A 693 -48.01 -2.61 16.08
N ILE A 694 -48.40 -2.02 14.94
CA ILE A 694 -47.76 -0.80 14.42
C ILE A 694 -48.01 0.40 15.34
N GLU A 695 -49.21 0.55 15.90
CA GLU A 695 -49.50 1.63 16.85
C GLU A 695 -48.65 1.51 18.12
N ALA A 696 -48.55 0.30 18.69
CA ALA A 696 -47.67 0.02 19.82
C ALA A 696 -46.20 0.32 19.48
N PHE A 697 -45.74 -0.09 18.30
CA PHE A 697 -44.41 0.23 17.80
C PHE A 697 -44.16 1.74 17.68
N ILE A 698 -45.09 2.50 17.10
CA ILE A 698 -44.93 3.94 16.91
C ILE A 698 -44.92 4.68 18.25
N VAL A 699 -45.79 4.30 19.19
CA VAL A 699 -45.77 4.86 20.54
C VAL A 699 -44.40 4.62 21.17
N ARG A 700 -43.92 3.38 21.13
CA ARG A 700 -42.62 3.02 21.69
C ARG A 700 -41.45 3.75 21.01
N LEU A 701 -41.49 3.87 19.68
CA LEU A 701 -40.50 4.59 18.89
C LEU A 701 -40.36 6.03 19.35
N TYR A 702 -41.48 6.74 19.55
CA TYR A 702 -41.41 8.12 19.99
C TYR A 702 -40.99 8.29 21.45
N GLU A 703 -41.34 7.36 22.34
CA GLU A 703 -40.76 7.34 23.70
C GLU A 703 -39.23 7.18 23.67
N CYS A 704 -38.73 6.34 22.77
CA CYS A 704 -37.31 6.12 22.56
C CYS A 704 -36.62 7.34 21.95
N VAL A 705 -37.22 7.96 20.93
CA VAL A 705 -36.72 9.16 20.25
C VAL A 705 -36.69 10.36 21.19
N GLU A 706 -37.73 10.59 22.00
CA GLU A 706 -37.79 11.70 22.96
C GLU A 706 -36.68 11.61 24.02
N ARG A 707 -36.25 10.39 24.36
CA ARG A 707 -35.16 10.13 25.32
C ARG A 707 -33.77 10.17 24.68
N ASP A 708 -33.68 10.12 23.35
CA ASP A 708 -32.42 10.11 22.63
C ASP A 708 -31.97 11.55 22.30
N LYS A 709 -31.12 12.10 23.17
CA LYS A 709 -30.56 13.46 23.04
C LYS A 709 -29.83 13.72 21.72
N ARG A 710 -29.46 12.67 20.98
CA ARG A 710 -28.77 12.79 19.68
C ARG A 710 -29.72 13.23 18.57
N ILE A 711 -31.03 12.95 18.71
CA ILE A 711 -32.02 13.20 17.66
C ILE A 711 -33.27 13.93 18.15
N ASN A 712 -33.53 13.99 19.46
CA ASN A 712 -34.77 14.54 20.02
C ASN A 712 -35.06 15.99 19.56
N ALA A 713 -34.03 16.82 19.37
CA ALA A 713 -34.17 18.20 18.91
C ALA A 713 -34.87 18.33 17.54
N PHE A 714 -34.78 17.30 16.67
CA PHE A 714 -35.52 17.27 15.39
C PHE A 714 -37.01 16.98 15.56
N PHE A 715 -37.43 16.55 16.76
CA PHE A 715 -38.79 16.11 17.09
C PHE A 715 -39.43 16.98 18.18
N GLU A 716 -39.06 18.25 18.25
CA GLU A 716 -39.63 19.22 19.20
C GLU A 716 -40.55 20.25 18.50
N GLY A 717 -41.34 20.96 19.31
CA GLY A 717 -42.18 22.08 18.84
C GLY A 717 -43.63 21.72 18.47
N SER A 718 -44.37 22.74 18.04
CA SER A 718 -45.83 22.69 17.86
C SER A 718 -46.32 21.71 16.78
N LYS A 719 -45.43 21.31 15.85
CA LYS A 719 -45.75 20.41 14.73
C LYS A 719 -45.57 18.92 15.06
N LEU A 720 -45.06 18.56 16.25
CA LEU A 720 -44.76 17.16 16.61
C LEU A 720 -45.95 16.22 16.43
N LYS A 721 -47.16 16.62 16.82
CA LYS A 721 -48.37 15.79 16.63
C LYS A 721 -48.62 15.48 15.14
N SER A 722 -48.37 16.45 14.26
CA SER A 722 -48.51 16.26 12.82
C SER A 722 -47.40 15.38 12.24
N ILE A 723 -46.17 15.50 12.76
CA ILE A 723 -45.02 14.66 12.36
C ILE A 723 -45.27 13.20 12.77
N LYS A 724 -45.70 12.96 14.02
CA LYS A 724 -46.10 11.63 14.53
C LYS A 724 -47.12 10.96 13.62
N LYS A 725 -48.18 11.69 13.23
CA LYS A 725 -49.23 11.18 12.34
C LYS A 725 -48.71 10.86 10.94
N ALA A 726 -47.90 11.76 10.36
CA ALA A 726 -47.35 11.57 9.01
C ALA A 726 -46.33 10.41 8.95
N GLN A 727 -45.43 10.30 9.94
CA GLN A 727 -44.47 9.20 10.02
C GLN A 727 -45.16 7.86 10.32
N SER A 728 -46.18 7.83 11.19
CA SER A 728 -46.98 6.62 11.41
C SER A 728 -47.62 6.13 10.10
N ALA A 729 -48.23 7.03 9.32
CA ALA A 729 -48.82 6.69 8.03
C ALA A 729 -47.77 6.20 7.02
N TYR A 730 -46.59 6.81 7.00
CA TYR A 730 -45.49 6.41 6.12
C TYR A 730 -44.90 5.04 6.50
N ILE A 731 -44.57 4.84 7.77
CA ILE A 731 -43.96 3.58 8.23
C ILE A 731 -44.95 2.42 8.08
N THR A 732 -46.23 2.63 8.38
CA THR A 732 -47.28 1.62 8.13
C THR A 732 -47.30 1.20 6.65
N MET A 733 -47.22 2.15 5.73
CA MET A 733 -47.19 1.89 4.28
C MET A 733 -45.91 1.12 3.88
N VAL A 734 -44.74 1.53 4.38
CA VAL A 734 -43.45 0.89 4.06
C VAL A 734 -43.38 -0.55 4.57
N LEU A 735 -43.92 -0.81 5.76
CA LEU A 735 -43.96 -2.14 6.36
C LEU A 735 -45.08 -3.03 5.82
N GLY A 736 -45.87 -2.53 4.86
CA GLY A 736 -46.86 -3.33 4.13
C GLY A 736 -48.30 -3.26 4.64
N GLY A 737 -48.60 -2.34 5.56
CA GLY A 737 -49.97 -2.09 6.01
C GLY A 737 -50.80 -1.24 5.03
N PRO A 738 -52.11 -1.10 5.27
CA PRO A 738 -53.07 -0.51 4.32
C PRO A 738 -52.97 1.02 4.17
N SER A 739 -52.08 1.67 4.91
CA SER A 739 -51.91 3.12 4.90
C SER A 739 -51.37 3.64 3.57
N ARG A 740 -51.77 4.86 3.20
CA ARG A 740 -51.19 5.60 2.06
C ARG A 740 -50.63 6.91 2.56
N TYR A 741 -49.31 7.10 2.43
CA TYR A 741 -48.69 8.38 2.67
C TYR A 741 -49.10 9.40 1.60
N ARG A 742 -49.64 10.54 2.03
CA ARG A 742 -50.03 11.66 1.15
C ARG A 742 -49.29 12.96 1.52
N GLY A 743 -48.18 12.82 2.24
CA GLY A 743 -47.37 13.96 2.67
C GLY A 743 -46.51 14.52 1.54
N ARG A 744 -45.70 15.53 1.88
CA ARG A 744 -44.72 16.13 0.95
C ARG A 744 -43.62 15.14 0.62
N ASP A 745 -42.95 15.40 -0.49
CA ASP A 745 -41.76 14.64 -0.90
C ASP A 745 -40.69 14.65 0.22
N LEU A 746 -40.06 13.49 0.45
CA LEU A 746 -39.10 13.33 1.53
C LEU A 746 -37.81 14.13 1.28
N LYS A 747 -37.37 14.28 0.02
CA LYS A 747 -36.17 15.04 -0.33
C LYS A 747 -36.36 16.51 -0.05
N GLU A 748 -37.48 17.06 -0.51
CA GLU A 748 -37.83 18.46 -0.28
C GLU A 748 -38.00 18.77 1.21
N LEU A 749 -38.61 17.86 1.97
CA LEU A 749 -38.88 18.06 3.39
C LEU A 749 -37.61 18.06 4.23
N HIS A 750 -36.64 17.20 3.90
CA HIS A 750 -35.42 17.03 4.70
C HIS A 750 -34.22 17.85 4.19
N SER A 751 -34.25 18.43 2.98
CA SER A 751 -33.15 19.24 2.41
C SER A 751 -32.73 20.45 3.25
N VAL A 752 -33.69 21.02 3.98
CA VAL A 752 -33.49 22.17 4.87
C VAL A 752 -33.05 21.76 6.28
N LEU A 753 -33.05 20.47 6.60
CA LEU A 753 -32.68 19.96 7.91
C LEU A 753 -31.19 19.58 7.92
N ALA A 754 -30.50 19.87 9.02
CA ALA A 754 -29.09 19.50 9.22
C ALA A 754 -28.96 18.03 9.69
N ILE A 755 -29.66 17.11 9.01
CA ILE A 755 -29.61 15.67 9.28
C ILE A 755 -28.42 15.09 8.53
N THR A 756 -27.70 14.17 9.16
CA THR A 756 -26.51 13.49 8.64
C THR A 756 -26.69 11.98 8.77
N ASP A 757 -25.78 11.17 8.21
CA ASP A 757 -25.81 9.71 8.36
C ASP A 757 -25.92 9.29 9.84
N TYR A 758 -25.18 9.96 10.72
CA TYR A 758 -25.21 9.74 12.16
C TYR A 758 -26.61 9.87 12.76
N HIS A 759 -27.33 10.93 12.41
CA HIS A 759 -28.67 11.17 12.92
C HIS A 759 -29.67 10.13 12.40
N PHE A 760 -29.53 9.74 11.13
CA PHE A 760 -30.36 8.70 10.52
C PHE A 760 -30.11 7.34 11.18
N ASP A 761 -28.85 6.96 11.42
CA ASP A 761 -28.51 5.71 12.11
C ASP A 761 -29.03 5.66 13.55
N CYS A 762 -28.96 6.79 14.27
CA CYS A 762 -29.57 6.91 15.60
C CYS A 762 -31.08 6.66 15.54
N PHE A 763 -31.76 7.15 14.51
CA PHE A 763 -33.19 6.89 14.33
C PHE A 763 -33.48 5.42 13.99
N MET A 764 -32.70 4.81 13.08
CA MET A 764 -32.79 3.38 12.76
C MET A 764 -32.54 2.49 13.99
N GLN A 765 -31.66 2.92 14.91
CA GLN A 765 -31.49 2.26 16.20
C GLN A 765 -32.76 2.27 17.03
N GLN A 766 -33.43 3.42 17.14
CA GLN A 766 -34.66 3.51 17.92
C GLN A 766 -35.77 2.67 17.28
N ILE A 767 -35.82 2.57 15.96
CA ILE A 767 -36.71 1.63 15.25
C ILE A 767 -36.43 0.20 15.70
N GLY A 768 -35.19 -0.29 15.54
CA GLY A 768 -34.86 -1.68 15.89
C GLY A 768 -35.05 -1.98 17.38
N ARG A 769 -34.74 -1.01 18.26
CA ARG A 769 -34.99 -1.13 19.71
C ARG A 769 -36.48 -1.22 20.02
N SER A 770 -37.29 -0.36 19.41
CA SER A 770 -38.72 -0.30 19.69
C SER A 770 -39.44 -1.56 19.23
N LEU A 771 -39.03 -2.12 18.09
CA LEU A 771 -39.53 -3.42 17.61
C LEU A 771 -39.17 -4.56 18.57
N ARG A 772 -37.93 -4.60 19.08
CA ARG A 772 -37.53 -5.60 20.09
C ARG A 772 -38.26 -5.43 21.42
N ASP A 773 -38.46 -4.19 21.86
CA ASP A 773 -39.17 -3.90 23.13
C ASP A 773 -40.64 -4.36 23.10
N ILE A 774 -41.26 -4.44 21.92
CA ILE A 774 -42.61 -4.98 21.73
C ILE A 774 -42.62 -6.48 21.38
N GLY A 775 -41.46 -7.16 21.43
CA GLY A 775 -41.36 -8.61 21.26
C GLY A 775 -41.11 -9.12 19.84
N ALA A 776 -40.77 -8.25 18.88
CA ALA A 776 -40.42 -8.70 17.53
C ALA A 776 -39.12 -9.53 17.54
N THR A 777 -39.11 -10.63 16.79
CA THR A 777 -37.94 -11.48 16.57
C THR A 777 -36.90 -10.79 15.68
N ASN A 778 -35.65 -11.25 15.72
CA ASN A 778 -34.57 -10.59 14.96
C ASN A 778 -34.81 -10.61 13.44
N ASP A 779 -35.41 -11.68 12.88
CA ASP A 779 -35.79 -11.73 11.46
C ASP A 779 -36.81 -10.65 11.08
N VAL A 780 -37.79 -10.40 11.95
CA VAL A 780 -38.80 -9.36 11.77
C VAL A 780 -38.19 -7.97 11.87
N VAL A 781 -37.26 -7.78 12.82
CA VAL A 781 -36.54 -6.51 12.99
C VAL A 781 -35.66 -6.24 11.77
N ASP A 782 -34.95 -7.23 11.25
CA ASP A 782 -34.08 -7.09 10.08
C ASP A 782 -34.90 -6.77 8.81
N ASP A 783 -36.04 -7.43 8.56
CA ASP A 783 -36.94 -7.08 7.42
C ASP A 783 -37.47 -5.64 7.53
N ALA A 784 -37.90 -5.23 8.73
CA ALA A 784 -38.35 -3.86 8.96
C ALA A 784 -37.23 -2.82 8.74
N VAL A 785 -36.01 -3.11 9.22
CA VAL A 785 -34.84 -2.26 9.00
C VAL A 785 -34.50 -2.17 7.51
N VAL A 786 -34.48 -3.29 6.77
CA VAL A 786 -34.20 -3.30 5.33
C VAL A 786 -35.17 -2.40 4.56
N ARG A 787 -36.46 -2.46 4.88
CA ARG A 787 -37.48 -1.65 4.18
C ARG A 787 -37.34 -0.17 4.48
N LEU A 788 -37.05 0.17 5.73
CA LEU A 788 -36.91 1.56 6.17
C LEU A 788 -35.57 2.16 5.74
N GLU A 789 -34.50 1.38 5.67
CA GLU A 789 -33.16 1.82 5.23
C GLU A 789 -33.17 2.38 3.80
N ARG A 790 -34.06 1.87 2.93
CA ARG A 790 -34.21 2.35 1.54
C ARG A 790 -34.49 3.85 1.42
N ILE A 791 -35.06 4.47 2.45
CA ILE A 791 -35.43 5.89 2.43
C ILE A 791 -34.27 6.81 2.81
N ARG A 792 -33.14 6.26 3.29
CA ARG A 792 -31.96 7.03 3.75
C ARG A 792 -31.57 8.09 2.73
N ARG A 793 -31.49 7.73 1.46
CA ARG A 793 -31.08 8.64 0.39
C ARG A 793 -32.04 9.81 0.20
N GLU A 794 -33.35 9.57 0.32
CA GLU A 794 -34.33 10.64 0.21
C GLU A 794 -34.23 11.60 1.39
N VAL A 795 -34.05 11.07 2.59
CA VAL A 795 -33.90 11.87 3.82
C VAL A 795 -32.59 12.65 3.85
N LEU A 796 -31.48 12.07 3.36
CA LEU A 796 -30.14 12.67 3.40
C LEU A 796 -29.75 13.39 2.10
N HIS A 797 -30.66 13.54 1.15
CA HIS A 797 -30.39 14.14 -0.15
C HIS A 797 -29.69 15.51 -0.05
N GLY A 798 -30.22 16.43 0.74
CA GLY A 798 -29.62 17.76 0.93
C GLY A 798 -28.30 17.77 1.71
N HIS A 799 -28.02 16.71 2.48
CA HIS A 799 -26.71 16.53 3.13
C HIS A 799 -25.65 16.14 2.11
N TYR A 800 -25.95 15.15 1.26
CA TYR A 800 -25.03 14.66 0.23
C TYR A 800 -24.70 15.71 -0.84
N GLU A 801 -25.66 16.57 -1.21
CA GLU A 801 -25.39 17.69 -2.11
C GLU A 801 -24.39 18.71 -1.53
N LYS A 802 -24.50 19.00 -0.23
CA LYS A 802 -23.65 19.99 0.45
C LYS A 802 -22.22 19.49 0.69
N THR A 803 -22.04 18.19 0.93
CA THR A 803 -20.73 17.60 1.21
C THR A 803 -19.96 17.17 -0.05
N GLY A 804 -20.52 17.39 -1.24
CA GLY A 804 -19.87 17.05 -2.51
C GLY A 804 -19.77 15.54 -2.78
N PHE A 805 -20.57 14.72 -2.08
CA PHE A 805 -20.53 13.28 -2.21
C PHE A 805 -21.04 12.84 -3.59
N ARG A 806 -20.14 12.42 -4.49
CA ARG A 806 -20.48 11.82 -5.78
C ARG A 806 -20.65 10.31 -5.63
N LYS A 807 -21.90 9.86 -5.83
CA LYS A 807 -22.40 8.51 -6.14
C LYS A 807 -21.33 7.41 -6.26
N ALA A 808 -21.33 6.42 -5.36
CA ALA A 808 -20.95 5.06 -5.71
C ALA A 808 -22.10 4.46 -6.56
N SER A 809 -21.80 4.09 -7.79
CA SER A 809 -22.76 3.53 -8.73
C SER A 809 -23.19 2.13 -8.31
N SER A 810 -24.33 1.97 -7.65
CA SER A 810 -24.98 0.66 -7.59
C SER A 810 -26.51 0.68 -7.55
N ASP A 811 -27.20 1.79 -7.28
CA ASP A 811 -28.68 1.79 -7.34
C ASP A 811 -29.21 3.09 -7.95
N GLN A 812 -29.34 3.14 -9.28
CA GLN A 812 -30.27 4.07 -9.93
C GLN A 812 -31.44 3.23 -10.46
N ASP A 813 -32.52 3.22 -9.69
CA ASP A 813 -33.85 2.63 -9.90
C ASP A 813 -34.02 1.10 -9.81
#